data_AF-A0A355ZZ38-F1
#
_entry.id   AF-A0A355ZZ38-F1
#
_cell.length_a   1.000
_cell.length_b   1.000
_cell.length_c   1.000
_cell.angle_alpha   90.00
_cell.angle_beta   90.00
_cell.angle_gamma   90.00
#
_symmetry.space_group_name_H-M   'P 1'
#
loop_
_entity.id
_entity.type
_entity.pdbx_description
1 polymer ?
#
loop_
_entity_poly.entity_id
_entity_poly.type
_entity_poly.pdbx_seq_one_letter_code
_entity_poly.pdbx_strand_id
1 'polypeptide(L)'
;APLSKETFTEFVGAGRPSRLHLADFIHKSLFEPMKERAETLNASLASMTEADRKAALAQIDALNGLTSNKIYSDYLSAEKNPTVPNRDVPADDGRPAFLSMPILDHLKLVTNLRSGFRTTLQLTGLDAADVLEILWDAQGLFTHLERINLKEYNEGEVFDLERIGKIQYDINSARIMSLKATLSELILENAHDAARRDKLTLILDNLSDLIDLYSVTPLGSAFGTDSTGHVGNRVGMGLAVIDTLPSSAQKKLQANTKLLPVNVKLEVCDTYQDTSAPSLPTRAIRKLRGNPAIGMTRKRDYTISQRSVEVNTSKGNIATLGGMTGAADNNLLADTKLKTDKKIPAKYLTTPVLNVIKVLIGLIPAFCTFMITQNWWFLACFGAFIWLGITGVRNIIQMIIASGAFFGSRVKWYQTVQWTRLCESLMYTGWSVVLLEGIIRNGILVGLFNVKVTEHPLLVFTVIALANGTYISSHNIFRGFPMTAVVGNFFRSVLAIPVALVYNAILALILPFLTSMPVSDVLIYSSAIITKLASDTIALIIEATADRRNFYRLRRLDYDAKFKAIFACYVKLETLFPERNMLEVFAAPGEFRRVTQKVGAVQREELFAHLLDLMYFWFYKSTSHQVFKSLIAKMSPQEKQVLNAIHEGFFKSNPEEAREIIHKFLGSHSNKCQDFYNENFRPYFKAMKKFFPGLETT
;
A
#
# COMPACT_ATOMS: atom_id res chain seq x y z
N ALA A 1 41.57 4.90 -16.44
CA ALA A 1 41.68 3.93 -17.56
C ALA A 1 40.64 4.31 -18.62
N PRO A 2 40.87 4.05 -19.92
CA PRO A 2 39.84 4.26 -20.94
C PRO A 2 38.62 3.38 -20.66
N LEU A 3 37.42 3.92 -20.87
CA LEU A 3 36.17 3.17 -20.74
C LEU A 3 36.07 2.17 -21.90
N SER A 4 35.82 0.88 -21.61
CA SER A 4 35.70 -0.15 -22.64
C SER A 4 34.25 -0.39 -23.05
N LYS A 5 34.05 -0.83 -24.28
CA LYS A 5 32.71 -1.15 -24.80
C LYS A 5 32.13 -2.37 -24.10
N GLU A 6 32.95 -3.37 -23.80
CA GLU A 6 32.56 -4.63 -23.18
C GLU A 6 32.01 -4.39 -21.77
N THR A 7 32.72 -3.58 -20.97
CA THR A 7 32.30 -3.21 -19.61
C THR A 7 31.03 -2.37 -19.60
N PHE A 8 30.85 -1.50 -20.60
CA PHE A 8 29.59 -0.78 -20.77
C PHE A 8 28.43 -1.71 -21.15
N THR A 9 28.63 -2.65 -22.06
CA THR A 9 27.57 -3.62 -22.43
C THR A 9 27.18 -4.53 -21.27
N GLU A 10 28.15 -4.95 -20.45
CA GLU A 10 27.89 -5.72 -19.23
C GLU A 10 27.13 -4.90 -18.19
N PHE A 11 27.45 -3.61 -18.04
CA PHE A 11 26.73 -2.68 -17.17
C PHE A 11 25.25 -2.52 -17.57
N VAL A 12 24.94 -2.48 -18.86
CA VAL A 12 23.56 -2.38 -19.38
C VAL A 12 22.79 -3.70 -19.24
N GLY A 13 23.49 -4.85 -19.25
CA GLY A 13 22.90 -6.17 -19.13
C GLY A 13 21.95 -6.51 -20.29
N ALA A 14 20.74 -7.00 -19.98
CA ALA A 14 19.73 -7.36 -20.98
C ALA A 14 18.96 -6.15 -21.55
N GLY A 15 19.27 -4.92 -21.13
CA GLY A 15 18.59 -3.70 -21.55
C GLY A 15 19.07 -3.16 -22.91
N ARG A 16 18.33 -2.19 -23.47
CA ARG A 16 18.75 -1.45 -24.68
C ARG A 16 19.72 -0.32 -24.27
N PRO A 17 20.95 -0.26 -24.81
CA PRO A 17 21.88 0.82 -24.51
C PRO A 17 21.32 2.19 -24.92
N SER A 18 21.58 3.21 -24.10
CA SER A 18 21.14 4.58 -24.34
C SER A 18 22.23 5.57 -23.92
N ARG A 19 22.14 6.83 -24.38
CA ARG A 19 23.04 7.91 -23.96
C ARG A 19 22.96 8.17 -22.44
N LEU A 20 21.79 7.95 -21.83
CA LEU A 20 21.62 8.03 -20.38
C LEU A 20 22.39 6.93 -19.65
N HIS A 21 22.32 5.68 -20.14
CA HIS A 21 23.14 4.59 -19.59
C HIS A 21 24.64 4.90 -19.68
N LEU A 22 25.07 5.54 -20.77
CA LEU A 22 26.46 5.95 -20.94
C LEU A 22 26.86 7.04 -19.94
N ALA A 23 25.99 8.03 -19.70
CA ALA A 23 26.21 9.07 -18.70
C ALA A 23 26.36 8.48 -17.29
N ASP A 24 25.50 7.54 -16.91
CA ASP A 24 25.56 6.84 -15.63
C ASP A 24 26.82 5.98 -15.50
N PHE A 25 27.21 5.29 -16.57
CA PHE A 25 28.42 4.49 -16.60
C PHE A 25 29.66 5.36 -16.40
N ILE A 26 29.75 6.49 -17.13
CA ILE A 26 30.82 7.48 -16.98
C ILE A 26 30.85 8.03 -15.55
N HIS A 27 29.70 8.46 -15.01
CA HIS A 27 29.60 8.97 -13.65
C HIS A 27 30.09 7.94 -12.62
N LYS A 28 29.62 6.69 -12.72
CA LYS A 28 30.00 5.60 -11.82
C LYS A 28 31.51 5.30 -11.89
N SER A 29 32.11 5.37 -13.07
CA SER A 29 33.55 5.19 -13.24
C SER A 29 34.38 6.37 -12.70
N LEU A 30 33.82 7.59 -12.71
CA LEU A 30 34.49 8.79 -12.21
C LEU A 30 34.26 9.02 -10.71
N PHE A 31 33.21 8.46 -10.11
CA PHE A 31 32.80 8.78 -8.74
C PHE A 31 33.89 8.51 -7.69
N GLU A 32 34.51 7.34 -7.68
CA GLU A 32 35.59 7.02 -6.72
C GLU A 32 36.81 7.96 -6.89
N PRO A 33 37.35 8.19 -8.10
CA PRO A 33 38.38 9.20 -8.32
C PRO A 33 37.99 10.62 -7.89
N MET A 34 36.74 11.04 -8.16
CA MET A 34 36.25 12.36 -7.76
C MET A 34 36.20 12.49 -6.24
N LYS A 35 35.79 11.43 -5.55
CA LYS A 35 35.73 11.36 -4.08
C LYS A 35 37.12 11.42 -3.46
N GLU A 36 38.06 10.60 -3.93
CA GLU A 36 39.45 10.61 -3.46
C GLU A 36 40.10 11.99 -3.62
N ARG A 37 39.83 12.65 -4.76
CA ARG A 37 40.32 14.02 -5.01
C ARG A 37 39.68 15.04 -4.06
N ALA A 38 38.37 14.95 -3.83
CA ALA A 38 37.66 15.84 -2.91
C ALA A 38 38.15 15.66 -1.45
N GLU A 39 38.40 14.42 -1.02
CA GLU A 39 38.96 14.13 0.31
C GLU A 39 40.38 14.69 0.47
N THR A 40 41.23 14.56 -0.55
CA THR A 40 42.59 15.12 -0.55
C THR A 40 42.60 16.65 -0.47
N LEU A 41 41.71 17.30 -1.24
CA LEU A 41 41.54 18.75 -1.19
C LEU A 41 41.01 19.18 0.19
N ASN A 42 39.99 18.52 0.72
CA ASN A 42 39.43 18.80 2.05
C ASN A 42 40.48 18.68 3.17
N ALA A 43 41.33 17.65 3.12
CA ALA A 43 42.39 17.44 4.12
C ALA A 43 43.46 18.55 4.12
N SER A 44 43.68 19.19 2.97
CA SER A 44 44.69 20.23 2.79
C SER A 44 44.16 21.66 2.96
N LEU A 45 42.83 21.86 3.05
CA LEU A 45 42.19 23.17 3.23
C LEU A 45 42.69 23.95 4.45
N ALA A 46 43.02 23.25 5.55
CA ALA A 46 43.44 23.89 6.81
C ALA A 46 44.85 24.50 6.74
N SER A 47 45.69 24.02 5.83
CA SER A 47 47.08 24.45 5.62
C SER A 47 47.28 25.39 4.43
N MET A 48 46.21 25.71 3.70
CA MET A 48 46.26 26.51 2.48
C MET A 48 46.11 28.01 2.75
N THR A 49 46.66 28.83 1.85
CA THR A 49 46.39 30.27 1.83
C THR A 49 44.93 30.54 1.47
N GLU A 50 44.43 31.75 1.75
CA GLU A 50 43.02 32.08 1.48
C GLU A 50 42.64 31.98 0.00
N ALA A 51 43.56 32.34 -0.91
CA ALA A 51 43.37 32.23 -2.35
C ALA A 51 43.32 30.76 -2.81
N ASP A 52 44.25 29.92 -2.33
CA ASP A 52 44.29 28.49 -2.66
C ASP A 52 43.09 27.74 -2.09
N ARG A 53 42.65 28.12 -0.88
CA ARG A 53 41.45 27.58 -0.24
C ARG A 53 40.21 27.85 -1.08
N LYS A 54 40.07 29.07 -1.63
CA LYS A 54 38.94 29.44 -2.50
C LYS A 54 38.96 28.62 -3.80
N ALA A 55 40.14 28.43 -4.40
CA ALA A 55 40.30 27.61 -5.59
C ALA A 55 39.98 26.12 -5.34
N ALA A 56 40.44 25.58 -4.21
CA ALA A 56 40.16 24.21 -3.80
C ALA A 56 38.66 23.98 -3.54
N LEU A 57 37.98 24.91 -2.88
CA LEU A 57 36.52 24.84 -2.67
C LEU A 57 35.76 24.91 -4.00
N ALA A 58 36.15 25.81 -4.91
CA ALA A 58 35.53 25.88 -6.24
C ALA A 58 35.73 24.57 -7.05
N GLN A 59 36.89 23.92 -6.88
CA GLN A 59 37.13 22.62 -7.50
C GLN A 59 36.26 21.52 -6.88
N ILE A 60 36.11 21.50 -5.55
CA ILE A 60 35.22 20.55 -4.87
C ILE A 60 33.77 20.80 -5.31
N ASP A 61 33.32 22.05 -5.42
CA ASP A 61 31.99 22.40 -5.92
C ASP A 61 31.76 21.91 -7.36
N ALA A 62 32.77 22.06 -8.23
CA ALA A 62 32.70 21.56 -9.61
C ALA A 62 32.59 20.03 -9.67
N LEU A 63 33.38 19.32 -8.86
CA LEU A 63 33.28 17.87 -8.71
C LEU A 63 31.93 17.46 -8.10
N ASN A 64 31.44 18.22 -7.14
CA ASN A 64 30.18 17.95 -6.46
C ASN A 64 29.00 18.11 -7.42
N GLY A 65 29.06 19.09 -8.34
CA GLY A 65 28.02 19.33 -9.35
C GLY A 65 28.09 18.45 -10.60
N LEU A 66 29.14 17.62 -10.77
CA LEU A 66 29.28 16.73 -11.93
C LEU A 66 28.46 15.43 -11.73
N THR A 67 27.16 15.52 -11.97
CA THR A 67 26.21 14.39 -11.88
C THR A 67 26.02 13.70 -13.23
N SER A 68 25.39 12.50 -13.25
CA SER A 68 25.02 11.82 -14.50
C SER A 68 24.22 12.72 -15.46
N ASN A 69 23.27 13.50 -14.92
CA ASN A 69 22.47 14.43 -15.73
C ASN A 69 23.34 15.52 -16.37
N LYS A 70 24.30 16.07 -15.62
CA LYS A 70 25.23 17.08 -16.14
C LYS A 70 26.17 16.51 -17.20
N ILE A 71 26.64 15.28 -17.01
CA ILE A 71 27.41 14.55 -18.03
C ILE A 71 26.58 14.37 -19.30
N TYR A 72 25.30 14.01 -19.15
CA TYR A 72 24.39 13.86 -20.27
C TYR A 72 24.19 15.18 -21.04
N SER A 73 23.83 16.27 -20.36
CA SER A 73 23.54 17.57 -20.99
C SER A 73 24.78 18.20 -21.61
N ASP A 74 25.88 18.24 -20.86
CA ASP A 74 27.04 19.08 -21.21
C ASP A 74 28.00 18.38 -22.17
N TYR A 75 28.00 17.04 -22.20
CA TYR A 75 28.96 16.25 -22.97
C TYR A 75 28.35 15.24 -23.95
N LEU A 76 27.16 14.68 -23.68
CA LEU A 76 26.60 13.59 -24.50
C LEU A 76 25.37 14.00 -25.34
N SER A 77 24.93 15.26 -25.23
CA SER A 77 23.84 15.80 -26.02
C SER A 77 24.20 15.84 -27.51
N ALA A 78 23.17 15.84 -28.37
CA ALA A 78 23.35 15.84 -29.82
C ALA A 78 24.07 17.12 -30.29
N GLU A 79 23.79 18.27 -29.67
CA GLU A 79 24.45 19.55 -29.96
C GLU A 79 25.96 19.51 -29.73
N LYS A 80 26.40 18.78 -28.71
CA LYS A 80 27.83 18.64 -28.36
C LYS A 80 28.53 17.57 -29.19
N ASN A 81 27.77 16.70 -29.86
CA ASN A 81 28.28 15.59 -30.67
C ASN A 81 27.62 15.58 -32.06
N PRO A 82 27.86 16.61 -32.91
CA PRO A 82 27.20 16.74 -34.21
C PRO A 82 27.55 15.63 -35.19
N THR A 83 28.65 14.92 -34.98
CA THR A 83 29.07 13.75 -35.77
C THR A 83 28.25 12.50 -35.47
N VAL A 84 27.54 12.47 -34.34
CA VAL A 84 26.66 11.35 -33.96
C VAL A 84 25.25 11.67 -34.45
N PRO A 85 24.62 10.80 -35.27
CA PRO A 85 23.29 11.07 -35.79
C PRO A 85 22.28 11.33 -34.67
N ASN A 86 21.58 12.46 -34.73
CA ASN A 86 20.53 12.78 -33.77
C ASN A 86 19.31 11.91 -34.05
N ARG A 87 18.89 11.09 -33.08
CA ARG A 87 17.74 10.18 -33.19
C ARG A 87 16.41 10.86 -32.94
N ASP A 88 16.43 12.04 -32.36
CA ASP A 88 15.24 12.79 -32.00
C ASP A 88 14.71 13.63 -33.17
N VAL A 89 15.50 13.76 -34.25
CA VAL A 89 15.13 14.47 -35.48
C VAL A 89 14.80 13.44 -36.57
N PRO A 90 13.61 13.51 -37.19
CA PRO A 90 13.29 12.72 -38.37
C PRO A 90 14.30 12.97 -39.49
N ALA A 91 14.81 11.90 -40.10
CA ALA A 91 15.77 11.99 -41.20
C ALA A 91 15.52 10.85 -42.19
N ASP A 92 15.74 11.14 -43.47
CA ASP A 92 15.66 10.16 -44.56
C ASP A 92 17.03 9.48 -44.76
N ASP A 93 17.51 8.81 -43.71
CA ASP A 93 18.84 8.18 -43.62
C ASP A 93 18.75 6.64 -43.48
N GLY A 94 17.66 6.04 -43.98
CA GLY A 94 17.41 4.59 -43.89
C GLY A 94 16.88 4.11 -42.53
N ARG A 95 16.52 5.04 -41.64
CA ARG A 95 15.80 4.74 -40.39
C ARG A 95 14.38 4.20 -40.66
N PRO A 96 13.75 3.52 -39.68
CA PRO A 96 12.39 3.00 -39.84
C PRO A 96 11.40 4.12 -40.19
N ALA A 97 10.52 3.86 -41.16
CA ALA A 97 9.48 4.79 -41.61
C ALA A 97 8.56 5.28 -40.48
N PHE A 98 8.49 4.54 -39.37
CA PHE A 98 7.77 4.95 -38.16
C PHE A 98 8.33 6.28 -37.60
N LEU A 99 9.64 6.53 -37.66
CA LEU A 99 10.23 7.77 -37.14
C LEU A 99 9.96 9.02 -37.99
N SER A 100 9.51 8.84 -39.23
CA SER A 100 9.18 9.92 -40.18
C SER A 100 7.67 10.06 -40.42
N MET A 101 6.85 9.22 -39.78
CA MET A 101 5.41 9.21 -39.99
C MET A 101 4.73 10.39 -39.27
N PRO A 102 3.72 11.04 -39.86
CA PRO A 102 2.96 12.09 -39.20
C PRO A 102 2.30 11.62 -37.89
N ILE A 103 2.08 12.54 -36.96
CA ILE A 103 1.50 12.22 -35.64
C ILE A 103 0.10 11.60 -35.75
N LEU A 104 -0.71 12.06 -36.70
CA LEU A 104 -2.06 11.54 -36.94
C LEU A 104 -2.05 10.05 -37.31
N ASP A 105 -1.10 9.64 -38.15
CA ASP A 105 -1.01 8.26 -38.62
C ASP A 105 -0.52 7.32 -37.51
N HIS A 106 0.40 7.81 -36.65
CA HIS A 106 0.77 7.12 -35.42
C HIS A 106 -0.44 6.87 -34.52
N LEU A 107 -1.26 7.90 -34.29
CA LEU A 107 -2.43 7.80 -33.43
C LEU A 107 -3.47 6.85 -34.03
N LYS A 108 -3.67 6.85 -35.36
CA LYS A 108 -4.54 5.90 -36.07
C LYS A 108 -4.06 4.45 -35.98
N LEU A 109 -2.75 4.20 -35.93
CA LEU A 109 -2.25 2.86 -35.68
C LEU A 109 -2.61 2.39 -34.26
N VAL A 110 -2.50 3.28 -33.27
CA VAL A 110 -2.85 2.98 -31.87
C VAL A 110 -4.35 2.74 -31.70
N THR A 111 -5.19 3.50 -32.41
CA THR A 111 -6.65 3.33 -32.34
C THR A 111 -7.09 1.94 -32.79
N ASN A 112 -6.42 1.37 -33.80
CA ASN A 112 -6.70 0.05 -34.33
C ASN A 112 -6.27 -1.10 -33.40
N LEU A 113 -5.41 -0.85 -32.41
CA LEU A 113 -4.91 -1.90 -31.51
C LEU A 113 -5.90 -2.26 -30.40
N ARG A 114 -6.64 -1.27 -29.86
CA ARG A 114 -7.54 -1.50 -28.72
C ARG A 114 -8.60 -0.41 -28.61
N SER A 115 -9.87 -0.81 -28.44
CA SER A 115 -10.95 0.14 -28.13
C SER A 115 -10.78 0.80 -26.75
N GLY A 116 -11.08 2.09 -26.64
CA GLY A 116 -11.07 2.82 -25.37
C GLY A 116 -9.67 3.15 -24.82
N PHE A 117 -8.66 3.20 -25.71
CA PHE A 117 -7.33 3.70 -25.37
C PHE A 117 -7.41 5.18 -24.98
N ARG A 118 -6.48 5.61 -24.12
CA ARG A 118 -6.28 7.01 -23.75
C ARG A 118 -4.90 7.43 -24.21
N THR A 119 -4.87 8.47 -25.01
CA THR A 119 -3.68 9.17 -25.48
C THR A 119 -3.52 10.43 -24.66
N THR A 120 -2.29 10.65 -24.20
CA THR A 120 -1.92 11.81 -23.42
C THR A 120 -0.84 12.56 -24.17
N LEU A 121 -1.04 13.86 -24.40
CA LEU A 121 -0.01 14.75 -24.91
C LEU A 121 0.84 15.24 -23.74
N GLN A 122 2.13 14.94 -23.79
CA GLN A 122 3.11 15.41 -22.83
C GLN A 122 3.51 16.85 -23.15
N LEU A 123 3.52 17.74 -22.14
CA LEU A 123 3.70 19.18 -22.35
C LEU A 123 5.16 19.65 -22.21
N THR A 124 6.13 18.73 -22.16
CA THR A 124 7.55 19.06 -22.02
C THR A 124 8.03 19.91 -23.20
N GLY A 125 8.53 21.11 -22.92
CA GLY A 125 9.07 21.99 -23.95
C GLY A 125 8.02 22.56 -24.91
N LEU A 126 6.72 22.36 -24.65
CA LEU A 126 5.63 22.84 -25.52
C LEU A 126 5.00 24.10 -24.94
N ASP A 127 4.81 25.11 -25.79
CA ASP A 127 4.02 26.29 -25.47
C ASP A 127 2.54 26.13 -25.89
N ALA A 128 1.72 27.16 -25.63
CA ALA A 128 0.31 27.15 -26.02
C ALA A 128 0.07 27.05 -27.55
N ALA A 129 0.97 27.58 -28.38
CA ALA A 129 0.83 27.52 -29.84
C ALA A 129 1.12 26.10 -30.34
N ASP A 130 2.20 25.47 -29.86
CA ASP A 130 2.54 24.09 -30.18
C ASP A 130 1.40 23.13 -29.79
N VAL A 131 0.81 23.32 -28.60
CA VAL A 131 -0.32 22.49 -28.15
C VAL A 131 -1.52 22.63 -29.09
N LEU A 132 -1.89 23.85 -29.51
CA LEU A 132 -3.00 24.05 -30.44
C LEU A 132 -2.76 23.40 -31.79
N GLU A 133 -1.55 23.56 -32.34
CA GLU A 133 -1.15 22.92 -33.59
C GLU A 133 -1.25 21.39 -33.50
N ILE A 134 -0.73 20.79 -32.42
CA ILE A 134 -0.74 19.34 -32.23
C ILE A 134 -2.17 18.82 -32.05
N LEU A 135 -3.01 19.51 -31.27
CA LEU A 135 -4.40 19.11 -31.07
C LEU A 135 -5.21 19.18 -32.38
N TRP A 136 -4.92 20.17 -33.22
CA TRP A 136 -5.51 20.31 -34.56
C TRP A 136 -5.05 19.18 -35.49
N ASP A 137 -3.74 18.97 -35.63
CA ASP A 137 -3.17 17.95 -36.52
C ASP A 137 -3.57 16.52 -36.10
N ALA A 138 -3.75 16.29 -34.80
CA ALA A 138 -4.18 15.02 -34.25
C ALA A 138 -5.68 14.74 -34.43
N GLN A 139 -6.49 15.70 -34.91
CA GLN A 139 -7.92 15.53 -35.17
C GLN A 139 -8.69 14.95 -33.98
N GLY A 140 -8.42 15.44 -32.76
CA GLY A 140 -9.14 14.99 -31.55
C GLY A 140 -8.68 13.65 -30.99
N LEU A 141 -7.66 13.01 -31.59
CA LEU A 141 -7.15 11.73 -31.11
C LEU A 141 -6.36 11.84 -29.81
N PHE A 142 -5.98 13.02 -29.34
CA PHE A 142 -5.42 13.22 -28.00
C PHE A 142 -6.52 13.44 -26.97
N THR A 143 -6.69 12.48 -26.07
CA THR A 143 -7.77 12.52 -25.08
C THR A 143 -7.42 13.29 -23.79
N HIS A 144 -6.13 13.44 -23.48
CA HIS A 144 -5.64 14.09 -22.27
C HIS A 144 -4.40 14.95 -22.55
N LEU A 145 -4.20 15.99 -21.73
CA LEU A 145 -2.95 16.74 -21.61
C LEU A 145 -2.27 16.36 -20.30
N GLU A 146 -0.99 15.99 -20.32
CA GLU A 146 -0.21 15.81 -19.10
C GLU A 146 0.14 17.18 -18.53
N ARG A 147 -0.73 17.69 -17.67
CA ARG A 147 -0.62 19.05 -17.14
C ARG A 147 0.64 19.21 -16.32
N ILE A 148 1.02 18.21 -15.54
CA ILE A 148 2.28 18.21 -14.80
C ILE A 148 2.88 16.82 -14.82
N ASN A 149 4.09 16.72 -15.35
CA ASN A 149 5.03 15.67 -15.02
C ASN A 149 5.98 16.19 -13.93
N LEU A 150 6.06 15.49 -12.79
CA LEU A 150 6.83 15.94 -11.63
C LEU A 150 8.33 16.18 -11.94
N LYS A 151 8.91 15.38 -12.83
CA LYS A 151 10.31 15.46 -13.18
C LYS A 151 10.55 16.76 -13.95
N GLU A 152 9.83 16.92 -15.06
CA GLU A 152 9.98 18.04 -15.99
C GLU A 152 9.58 19.38 -15.38
N TYR A 153 8.52 19.38 -14.57
CA TYR A 153 8.12 20.57 -13.84
C TYR A 153 9.20 21.07 -12.86
N ASN A 154 9.99 20.16 -12.29
CA ASN A 154 11.12 20.55 -11.45
C ASN A 154 12.37 20.92 -12.26
N GLU A 155 12.49 20.43 -13.49
CA GLU A 155 13.54 20.80 -14.46
C GLU A 155 13.24 22.16 -15.15
N GLY A 156 12.01 22.68 -15.03
CA GLY A 156 11.60 23.95 -15.63
C GLY A 156 11.10 23.83 -17.07
N GLU A 157 10.94 22.60 -17.55
CA GLU A 157 10.53 22.27 -18.93
C GLU A 157 9.02 22.44 -19.16
N VAL A 158 8.24 22.71 -18.10
CA VAL A 158 6.79 22.95 -18.16
C VAL A 158 6.50 24.37 -17.71
N PHE A 159 6.36 25.29 -18.67
CA PHE A 159 6.34 26.73 -18.41
C PHE A 159 5.00 27.42 -18.73
N ASP A 160 4.27 27.03 -19.77
CA ASP A 160 3.03 27.72 -20.20
C ASP A 160 1.73 27.12 -19.62
N LEU A 161 1.76 26.74 -18.35
CA LEU A 161 0.66 26.01 -17.70
C LEU A 161 -0.66 26.77 -17.74
N GLU A 162 -0.64 28.07 -17.45
CA GLU A 162 -1.85 28.88 -17.30
C GLU A 162 -2.58 29.05 -18.64
N ARG A 163 -1.86 29.42 -19.70
CA ARG A 163 -2.43 29.64 -21.04
C ARG A 163 -2.93 28.33 -21.64
N ILE A 164 -2.17 27.23 -21.53
CA ILE A 164 -2.63 25.89 -21.95
C ILE A 164 -3.87 25.44 -21.16
N GLY A 165 -3.91 25.75 -19.85
CA GLY A 165 -5.07 25.43 -19.00
C GLY A 165 -6.33 26.20 -19.42
N LYS A 166 -6.17 27.47 -19.77
CA LYS A 166 -7.23 28.31 -20.33
C LYS A 166 -7.72 27.75 -21.67
N ILE A 167 -6.83 27.39 -22.59
CA ILE A 167 -7.18 26.78 -23.88
C ILE A 167 -7.99 25.49 -23.67
N GLN A 168 -7.51 24.58 -22.82
CA GLN A 168 -8.22 23.34 -22.48
C GLN A 168 -9.62 23.63 -21.94
N TYR A 169 -9.74 24.59 -21.02
CA TYR A 169 -11.02 24.98 -20.44
C TYR A 169 -11.97 25.61 -21.47
N ASP A 170 -11.44 26.47 -22.35
CA ASP A 170 -12.20 27.14 -23.39
C ASP A 170 -12.71 26.15 -24.45
N ILE A 171 -11.90 25.17 -24.86
CA ILE A 171 -12.32 24.06 -25.73
C ILE A 171 -13.43 23.24 -25.06
N ASN A 172 -13.20 22.77 -23.84
CA ASN A 172 -14.15 21.92 -23.10
C ASN A 172 -15.49 22.60 -22.79
N SER A 173 -15.49 23.93 -22.68
CA SER A 173 -16.68 24.73 -22.35
C SER A 173 -17.26 25.45 -23.57
N ALA A 174 -16.76 25.16 -24.79
CA ALA A 174 -17.15 25.80 -26.04
C ALA A 174 -17.10 27.35 -26.01
N ARG A 175 -16.09 27.95 -25.36
CA ARG A 175 -15.93 29.41 -25.23
C ARG A 175 -15.20 30.02 -26.45
N ILE A 176 -15.88 30.04 -27.58
CA ILE A 176 -15.38 30.53 -28.88
C ILE A 176 -14.69 31.90 -28.77
N MET A 177 -15.33 32.89 -28.14
CA MET A 177 -14.78 34.25 -28.05
C MET A 177 -13.47 34.34 -27.24
N SER A 178 -13.37 33.56 -26.16
CA SER A 178 -12.18 33.51 -25.31
C SER A 178 -11.02 32.79 -26.01
N LEU A 179 -11.33 31.72 -26.74
CA LEU A 179 -10.34 30.97 -27.52
C LEU A 179 -9.85 31.79 -28.71
N LYS A 180 -10.74 32.51 -29.41
CA LYS A 180 -10.39 33.45 -30.48
C LYS A 180 -9.43 34.54 -29.99
N ALA A 181 -9.69 35.13 -28.83
CA ALA A 181 -8.82 36.16 -28.26
C ALA A 181 -7.40 35.62 -28.00
N THR A 182 -7.29 34.41 -27.42
CA THR A 182 -5.98 33.77 -27.17
C THR A 182 -5.27 33.38 -28.47
N LEU A 183 -5.97 32.84 -29.46
CA LEU A 183 -5.38 32.54 -30.78
C LEU A 183 -4.85 33.81 -31.46
N SER A 184 -5.60 34.91 -31.41
CA SER A 184 -5.16 36.20 -31.96
C SER A 184 -3.90 36.74 -31.26
N GLU A 185 -3.78 36.58 -29.94
CA GLU A 185 -2.56 36.91 -29.18
C GLU A 185 -1.38 36.04 -29.65
N LEU A 186 -1.57 34.72 -29.76
CA LEU A 186 -0.53 33.80 -30.22
C LEU A 186 -0.08 34.06 -31.67
N ILE A 187 -1.00 34.44 -32.55
CA ILE A 187 -0.70 34.82 -33.94
C ILE A 187 0.20 36.07 -33.97
N LEU A 188 -0.03 37.05 -33.10
CA LEU A 188 0.80 38.25 -33.00
C LEU A 188 2.18 37.93 -32.43
N GLU A 189 2.26 37.10 -31.39
CA GLU A 189 3.53 36.67 -30.78
C GLU A 189 4.41 35.89 -31.78
N ASN A 190 3.78 35.08 -32.66
CA ASN A 190 4.46 34.27 -33.66
C ASN A 190 4.51 34.92 -35.06
N ALA A 191 4.36 36.25 -35.16
CA ALA A 191 4.34 36.94 -36.46
C ALA A 191 5.64 36.80 -37.29
N HIS A 192 6.75 36.44 -36.64
CA HIS A 192 8.06 36.23 -37.27
C HIS A 192 8.17 34.87 -37.99
N ASP A 193 7.32 33.90 -37.66
CA ASP A 193 7.26 32.59 -38.31
C ASP A 193 6.00 32.50 -39.19
N ALA A 194 6.20 32.67 -40.50
CA ALA A 194 5.09 32.67 -41.46
C ALA A 194 4.30 31.36 -41.46
N ALA A 195 4.98 30.21 -41.35
CA ALA A 195 4.33 28.90 -41.40
C ALA A 195 3.46 28.67 -40.16
N ARG A 196 3.99 29.00 -38.98
CA ARG A 196 3.25 28.94 -37.71
C ARG A 196 2.06 29.89 -37.70
N ARG A 197 2.27 31.14 -38.12
CA ARG A 197 1.22 32.16 -38.23
C ARG A 197 0.08 31.71 -39.14
N ASP A 198 0.40 31.16 -40.31
CA ASP A 198 -0.60 30.68 -41.27
C ASP A 198 -1.40 29.51 -40.70
N LYS A 199 -0.75 28.59 -39.98
CA LYS A 199 -1.40 27.46 -39.33
C LYS A 199 -2.30 27.89 -38.16
N LEU A 200 -1.85 28.81 -37.32
CA LEU A 200 -2.69 29.37 -36.25
C LEU A 200 -3.88 30.16 -36.82
N THR A 201 -3.70 30.84 -37.96
CA THR A 201 -4.80 31.53 -38.67
C THR A 201 -5.80 30.51 -39.22
N LEU A 202 -5.32 29.40 -39.79
CA LEU A 202 -6.18 28.30 -40.23
C LEU A 202 -7.01 27.72 -39.07
N ILE A 203 -6.39 27.53 -37.90
CA ILE A 203 -7.11 27.06 -36.70
C ILE A 203 -8.14 28.10 -36.24
N LEU A 204 -7.80 29.39 -36.32
CA LEU A 204 -8.70 30.49 -35.97
C LEU A 204 -9.95 30.52 -36.88
N ASP A 205 -9.76 30.30 -38.17
CA ASP A 205 -10.85 30.27 -39.17
C ASP A 205 -11.76 29.05 -38.99
N ASN A 206 -11.22 27.94 -38.46
CA ASN A 206 -11.93 26.67 -38.25
C ASN A 206 -12.12 26.33 -36.76
N LEU A 207 -12.32 27.34 -35.92
CA LEU A 207 -12.36 27.19 -34.46
C LEU A 207 -13.53 26.31 -33.98
N SER A 208 -14.65 26.31 -34.71
CA SER A 208 -15.79 25.43 -34.44
C SER A 208 -15.41 23.96 -34.58
N ASP A 209 -14.67 23.61 -35.64
CA ASP A 209 -14.24 22.24 -35.87
C ASP A 209 -13.34 21.75 -34.73
N LEU A 210 -12.43 22.60 -34.24
CA LEU A 210 -11.57 22.26 -33.10
C LEU A 210 -12.37 21.97 -31.83
N ILE A 211 -13.43 22.72 -31.56
CA ILE A 211 -14.31 22.49 -30.41
C ILE A 211 -15.12 21.21 -30.59
N ASP A 212 -15.65 20.99 -31.80
CA ASP A 212 -16.49 19.84 -32.10
C ASP A 212 -15.75 18.51 -31.91
N LEU A 213 -14.43 18.47 -32.16
CA LEU A 213 -13.56 17.32 -31.85
C LEU A 213 -13.64 16.86 -30.39
N TYR A 214 -13.94 17.76 -29.44
CA TYR A 214 -13.98 17.47 -28.00
C TYR A 214 -15.38 17.63 -27.37
N SER A 215 -16.40 17.85 -28.18
CA SER A 215 -17.80 18.06 -27.73
C SER A 215 -18.38 16.85 -26.97
N VAL A 216 -18.09 15.63 -27.43
CA VAL A 216 -18.58 14.38 -26.81
C VAL A 216 -17.71 13.98 -25.62
N THR A 217 -16.39 14.05 -25.78
CA THR A 217 -15.43 13.71 -24.72
C THR A 217 -14.50 14.89 -24.50
N PRO A 218 -14.68 15.63 -23.39
CA PRO A 218 -13.82 16.77 -23.08
C PRO A 218 -12.36 16.35 -22.90
N LEU A 219 -11.44 17.20 -23.36
CA LEU A 219 -10.00 17.04 -23.22
C LEU A 219 -9.61 16.99 -21.74
N GLY A 220 -9.10 15.85 -21.29
CA GLY A 220 -8.79 15.59 -19.89
C GLY A 220 -7.41 16.06 -19.44
N SER A 221 -7.21 16.14 -18.13
CA SER A 221 -5.91 16.39 -17.51
C SER A 221 -5.33 15.10 -16.94
N ALA A 222 -4.04 14.87 -17.20
CA ALA A 222 -3.24 13.81 -16.62
C ALA A 222 -2.10 14.40 -15.78
N PHE A 223 -1.60 13.60 -14.83
CA PHE A 223 -0.47 13.95 -13.98
C PHE A 223 0.50 12.78 -13.91
N GLY A 224 1.76 13.05 -14.21
CA GLY A 224 2.82 12.06 -14.29
C GLY A 224 3.76 12.10 -13.09
N THR A 225 4.15 10.92 -12.61
CA THR A 225 5.30 10.78 -11.72
C THR A 225 6.22 9.72 -12.29
N ASP A 226 7.23 10.15 -13.03
CA ASP A 226 8.17 9.22 -13.64
C ASP A 226 9.14 8.65 -12.61
N SER A 227 9.53 7.40 -12.83
CA SER A 227 10.61 6.79 -12.05
C SER A 227 11.93 7.43 -12.48
N THR A 228 12.51 8.26 -11.61
CA THR A 228 13.88 8.74 -11.82
C THR A 228 14.85 7.63 -11.43
N GLY A 229 15.19 6.77 -12.40
CA GLY A 229 16.22 5.72 -12.24
C GLY A 229 17.64 6.27 -12.03
N HIS A 230 17.83 7.59 -12.11
CA HIS A 230 19.13 8.23 -12.18
C HIS A 230 19.52 8.89 -10.85
N VAL A 231 20.84 8.90 -10.59
CA VAL A 231 21.44 9.49 -9.38
C VAL A 231 21.47 11.01 -9.55
N GLY A 232 20.54 11.73 -8.92
CA GLY A 232 20.59 13.20 -8.91
C GLY A 232 19.32 13.86 -8.39
N ASN A 233 18.19 13.69 -9.08
CA ASN A 233 16.91 14.29 -8.69
C ASN A 233 15.88 13.20 -8.37
N ARG A 234 15.83 12.77 -7.11
CA ARG A 234 14.77 11.86 -6.64
C ARG A 234 13.60 12.70 -6.15
N VAL A 235 12.68 13.01 -7.05
CA VAL A 235 11.31 13.34 -6.65
C VAL A 235 10.65 12.01 -6.34
N GLY A 236 10.36 11.73 -5.08
CA GLY A 236 9.70 10.46 -4.77
C GLY A 236 8.35 10.36 -5.50
N MET A 237 8.01 9.15 -5.93
CA MET A 237 6.80 8.89 -6.72
C MET A 237 5.52 9.10 -5.91
N GLY A 238 4.44 9.43 -6.62
CA GLY A 238 3.09 9.47 -6.08
C GLY A 238 2.56 10.88 -5.79
N LEU A 239 1.29 11.06 -6.11
CA LEU A 239 0.52 12.28 -5.86
C LEU A 239 -0.67 11.95 -4.96
N ALA A 240 -1.04 12.90 -4.11
CA ALA A 240 -2.28 12.83 -3.35
C ALA A 240 -3.03 14.15 -3.44
N VAL A 241 -4.34 14.07 -3.68
CA VAL A 241 -5.23 15.22 -3.52
C VAL A 241 -5.50 15.40 -2.03
N ILE A 242 -5.12 16.54 -1.47
CA ILE A 242 -5.14 16.81 -0.03
C ILE A 242 -6.53 16.59 0.58
N ASP A 243 -7.57 16.94 -0.17
CA ASP A 243 -8.98 16.83 0.24
C ASP A 243 -9.46 15.39 0.43
N THR A 244 -8.73 14.41 -0.13
CA THR A 244 -9.01 12.97 0.06
C THR A 244 -8.35 12.39 1.31
N LEU A 245 -7.41 13.12 1.93
CA LEU A 245 -6.62 12.63 3.04
C LEU A 245 -7.30 12.88 4.40
N PRO A 246 -7.13 11.99 5.40
CA PRO A 246 -7.56 12.26 6.77
C PRO A 246 -6.89 13.51 7.34
N SER A 247 -7.55 14.22 8.25
CA SER A 247 -7.01 15.46 8.86
C SER A 247 -5.65 15.26 9.56
N SER A 248 -5.39 14.06 10.07
CA SER A 248 -4.08 13.71 10.66
C SER A 248 -2.96 13.58 9.62
N ALA A 249 -3.29 13.16 8.39
CA ALA A 249 -2.37 13.12 7.27
C ALA A 249 -2.17 14.52 6.67
N GLN A 250 -3.25 15.31 6.53
CA GLN A 250 -3.16 16.71 6.11
C GLN A 250 -2.22 17.53 7.01
N LYS A 251 -2.32 17.37 8.34
CA LYS A 251 -1.40 18.00 9.31
C LYS A 251 0.06 17.55 9.16
N LYS A 252 0.31 16.36 8.62
CA LYS A 252 1.66 15.80 8.42
C LYS A 252 2.32 16.26 7.12
N LEU A 253 1.57 16.83 6.18
CA LEU A 253 2.11 17.36 4.91
C LEU A 253 2.95 18.65 5.10
N GLN A 254 3.36 19.00 6.31
CA GLN A 254 4.06 20.25 6.61
C GLN A 254 5.58 20.18 6.39
N ALA A 255 6.14 21.36 6.10
CA ALA A 255 7.54 21.76 5.88
C ALA A 255 8.26 21.22 4.63
N ASN A 256 8.13 19.93 4.28
CA ASN A 256 8.95 19.30 3.23
C ASN A 256 8.15 18.77 2.03
N THR A 257 6.85 19.03 1.95
CA THR A 257 6.01 18.56 0.84
C THR A 257 5.75 19.70 -0.14
N LYS A 258 6.16 19.54 -1.41
CA LYS A 258 5.86 20.51 -2.46
C LYS A 258 4.40 20.33 -2.88
N LEU A 259 3.67 21.43 -2.88
CA LEU A 259 2.34 21.48 -3.49
C LEU A 259 2.51 21.82 -4.97
N LEU A 260 1.82 21.08 -5.83
CA LEU A 260 1.80 21.42 -7.25
C LEU A 260 0.91 22.65 -7.49
N PRO A 261 1.20 23.49 -8.49
CA PRO A 261 0.46 24.72 -8.77
C PRO A 261 -0.88 24.47 -9.47
N VAL A 262 -1.62 23.45 -9.04
CA VAL A 262 -2.86 22.99 -9.69
C VAL A 262 -3.89 22.57 -8.66
N ASN A 263 -5.16 22.79 -8.99
CA ASN A 263 -6.30 22.45 -8.15
C ASN A 263 -7.28 21.52 -8.86
N VAL A 264 -7.50 20.34 -8.28
CA VAL A 264 -8.47 19.34 -8.73
C VAL A 264 -9.74 19.45 -7.90
N LYS A 265 -10.85 19.79 -8.54
CA LYS A 265 -12.16 19.83 -7.89
C LYS A 265 -12.72 18.42 -7.72
N LEU A 266 -13.13 18.09 -6.49
CA LEU A 266 -13.70 16.79 -6.15
C LEU A 266 -15.19 16.90 -5.81
N GLU A 267 -15.95 15.91 -6.27
CA GLU A 267 -17.28 15.58 -5.78
C GLU A 267 -17.19 14.42 -4.79
N VAL A 268 -17.93 14.52 -3.70
CA VAL A 268 -17.94 13.53 -2.62
C VAL A 268 -19.28 12.82 -2.61
N CYS A 269 -19.26 11.50 -2.81
CA CYS A 269 -20.44 10.66 -2.71
C CYS A 269 -20.36 9.77 -1.46
N ASP A 270 -21.29 9.96 -0.52
CA ASP A 270 -21.45 9.08 0.64
C ASP A 270 -22.55 8.05 0.36
N THR A 271 -22.16 6.80 0.09
CA THR A 271 -23.07 5.67 -0.09
C THR A 271 -23.27 4.94 1.23
N TYR A 272 -24.53 4.74 1.63
CA TYR A 272 -24.89 3.97 2.82
C TYR A 272 -25.48 2.62 2.38
N GLN A 273 -24.78 1.54 2.70
CA GLN A 273 -25.24 0.18 2.41
C GLN A 273 -25.78 -0.46 3.68
N ASP A 274 -26.99 -1.03 3.60
CA ASP A 274 -27.55 -1.78 4.71
C ASP A 274 -26.89 -3.16 4.82
N THR A 275 -26.73 -3.63 6.04
CA THR A 275 -26.38 -5.03 6.27
C THR A 275 -27.60 -5.89 5.92
N SER A 276 -27.39 -7.06 5.31
CA SER A 276 -28.44 -7.93 4.75
C SER A 276 -29.54 -8.33 5.75
N ALA A 277 -29.32 -8.12 7.07
CA ALA A 277 -30.35 -8.19 8.10
C ALA A 277 -29.97 -7.27 9.29
N PRO A 278 -30.53 -6.05 9.42
CA PRO A 278 -30.31 -5.22 10.59
C PRO A 278 -30.97 -5.87 11.82
N SER A 279 -30.26 -5.89 12.95
CA SER A 279 -30.77 -6.48 14.19
C SER A 279 -31.97 -5.68 14.74
N LEU A 280 -32.89 -6.34 15.45
CA LEU A 280 -34.05 -5.70 16.09
C LEU A 280 -33.73 -4.39 16.86
N PRO A 281 -32.66 -4.31 17.68
CA PRO A 281 -32.33 -3.06 18.38
C PRO A 281 -31.90 -1.94 17.41
N THR A 282 -31.21 -2.26 16.31
CA THR A 282 -30.84 -1.23 15.31
C THR A 282 -32.06 -0.66 14.59
N ARG A 283 -33.09 -1.49 14.32
CA ARG A 283 -34.37 -1.02 13.77
C ARG A 283 -35.11 -0.09 14.72
N ALA A 284 -35.12 -0.40 16.02
CA ALA A 284 -35.75 0.45 17.03
C ALA A 284 -35.03 1.80 17.18
N ILE A 285 -33.69 1.81 17.20
CA ILE A 285 -32.90 3.04 17.30
C ILE A 285 -33.06 3.92 16.06
N ARG A 286 -33.11 3.34 14.85
CA ARG A 286 -33.39 4.08 13.61
C ARG A 286 -34.73 4.82 13.69
N LYS A 287 -35.78 4.16 14.21
CA LYS A 287 -37.10 4.77 14.41
C LYS A 287 -37.09 5.88 15.47
N LEU A 288 -36.38 5.67 16.58
CA LEU A 288 -36.37 6.62 17.71
C LEU A 288 -35.58 7.91 17.40
N ARG A 289 -34.46 7.82 16.66
CA ARG A 289 -33.59 8.96 16.37
C ARG A 289 -33.77 9.59 14.98
N GLY A 290 -34.69 9.07 14.16
CA GLY A 290 -35.01 9.62 12.83
C GLY A 290 -33.87 9.57 11.79
N ASN A 291 -32.75 8.92 12.10
CA ASN A 291 -31.62 8.82 11.17
C ASN A 291 -31.53 7.39 10.60
N PRO A 292 -31.90 7.18 9.32
CA PRO A 292 -31.92 5.85 8.70
C PRO A 292 -30.51 5.27 8.51
N ALA A 293 -29.45 6.09 8.55
CA ALA A 293 -28.07 5.66 8.36
C ALA A 293 -27.47 4.91 9.58
N ILE A 294 -28.16 4.87 10.73
CA ILE A 294 -27.65 4.22 11.93
C ILE A 294 -27.49 2.71 11.69
N GLY A 295 -26.25 2.21 11.83
CA GLY A 295 -25.94 0.79 11.61
C GLY A 295 -25.77 0.41 10.13
N MET A 296 -25.83 1.36 9.19
CA MET A 296 -25.43 1.14 7.80
C MET A 296 -23.91 1.27 7.66
N THR A 297 -23.32 0.51 6.76
CA THR A 297 -21.91 0.70 6.39
C THR A 297 -21.81 1.89 5.43
N ARG A 298 -21.12 2.94 5.86
CA ARG A 298 -20.84 4.11 5.02
C ARG A 298 -19.60 3.85 4.16
N LYS A 299 -19.75 4.03 2.86
CA LYS A 299 -18.67 4.08 1.87
C LYS A 299 -18.61 5.51 1.33
N ARG A 300 -17.44 6.13 1.42
CA ARG A 300 -17.19 7.46 0.85
C ARG A 300 -16.33 7.31 -0.39
N ASP A 301 -16.85 7.73 -1.52
CA ASP A 301 -16.15 7.75 -2.80
C ASP A 301 -15.88 9.21 -3.21
N TYR A 302 -14.73 9.45 -3.82
CA TYR A 302 -14.32 10.75 -4.36
C TYR A 302 -14.24 10.64 -5.88
N THR A 303 -14.93 11.53 -6.59
CA THR A 303 -14.89 11.64 -8.05
C THR A 303 -14.37 13.00 -8.45
N ILE A 304 -13.60 13.06 -9.54
CA ILE A 304 -13.13 14.34 -10.07
C ILE A 304 -14.29 15.01 -10.80
N SER A 305 -14.62 16.24 -10.41
CA SER A 305 -15.78 16.99 -10.92
C SER A 305 -15.58 17.52 -12.35
N GLN A 306 -14.35 17.91 -12.69
CA GLN A 306 -14.01 18.51 -13.99
C GLN A 306 -12.82 17.80 -14.62
N ARG A 307 -12.87 17.63 -15.95
CA ARG A 307 -11.77 17.01 -16.71
C ARG A 307 -10.59 17.96 -16.92
N SER A 308 -10.82 19.27 -16.89
CA SER A 308 -9.77 20.29 -16.82
C SER A 308 -9.46 20.66 -15.37
N VAL A 309 -8.28 21.25 -15.17
CA VAL A 309 -7.72 21.55 -13.84
C VAL A 309 -7.32 23.01 -13.81
N GLU A 310 -7.67 23.70 -12.71
CA GLU A 310 -7.33 25.10 -12.53
C GLU A 310 -5.88 25.24 -12.07
N VAL A 311 -5.14 26.16 -12.70
CA VAL A 311 -3.80 26.52 -12.24
C VAL A 311 -3.94 27.45 -11.04
N ASN A 312 -3.28 27.09 -9.94
CA ASN A 312 -3.19 27.92 -8.75
C ASN A 312 -1.75 27.93 -8.26
N THR A 313 -0.98 28.92 -8.70
CA THR A 313 0.44 29.12 -8.41
C THR A 313 0.75 29.33 -6.93
N SER A 314 -0.23 29.75 -6.12
CA SER A 314 -0.02 30.03 -4.70
C SER A 314 -0.38 28.86 -3.76
N LYS A 315 -1.43 28.10 -4.07
CA LYS A 315 -2.00 27.05 -3.20
C LYS A 315 -2.78 25.99 -4.00
N GLY A 316 -2.08 25.10 -4.71
CA GLY A 316 -2.74 23.92 -5.26
C GLY A 316 -3.10 22.87 -4.20
N ASN A 317 -4.02 21.96 -4.54
CA ASN A 317 -4.51 20.92 -3.62
C ASN A 317 -3.91 19.53 -3.90
N ILE A 318 -2.87 19.45 -4.72
CA ILE A 318 -2.12 18.22 -4.98
C ILE A 318 -0.77 18.28 -4.26
N ALA A 319 -0.50 17.27 -3.44
CA ALA A 319 0.74 17.10 -2.69
C ALA A 319 1.58 15.94 -3.25
N THR A 320 2.91 16.11 -3.28
CA THR A 320 3.84 15.03 -3.61
C THR A 320 4.00 14.08 -2.42
N LEU A 321 3.79 12.77 -2.63
CA LEU A 321 3.97 11.78 -1.55
C LEU A 321 5.44 11.38 -1.35
N GLY A 322 6.29 11.71 -2.32
CA GLY A 322 7.73 11.55 -2.26
C GLY A 322 8.43 12.66 -1.49
N GLY A 323 9.49 12.29 -0.76
CA GLY A 323 10.48 13.27 -0.33
C GLY A 323 11.25 13.81 -1.54
N MET A 324 11.57 15.10 -1.52
CA MET A 324 12.53 15.69 -2.44
C MET A 324 13.93 15.50 -1.84
N THR A 325 14.84 14.85 -2.56
CA THR A 325 16.26 15.05 -2.26
C THR A 325 16.62 16.50 -2.62
N GLY A 326 17.50 17.13 -1.84
CA GLY A 326 18.03 18.45 -2.17
C GLY A 326 18.76 18.47 -3.53
N ALA A 327 19.30 19.64 -3.89
CA ALA A 327 20.01 19.85 -5.15
C ALA A 327 20.97 18.68 -5.48
N ALA A 328 20.93 18.23 -6.74
CA ALA A 328 21.68 17.09 -7.25
C ALA A 328 23.19 17.32 -7.15
N ASP A 329 23.78 16.93 -6.03
CA ASP A 329 25.20 16.96 -5.82
C ASP A 329 25.73 15.58 -5.39
N ASN A 330 27.03 15.38 -5.57
CA ASN A 330 27.70 14.14 -5.24
C ASN A 330 27.97 13.99 -3.72
N ASN A 331 27.44 14.91 -2.88
CA ASN A 331 27.71 15.03 -1.45
C ASN A 331 29.22 15.01 -1.10
N LEU A 332 30.04 15.63 -1.95
CA LEU A 332 31.50 15.69 -1.80
C LEU A 332 31.95 16.86 -0.90
N LEU A 333 31.06 17.82 -0.65
CA LEU A 333 31.29 18.87 0.34
C LEU A 333 31.12 18.31 1.75
N ALA A 334 32.10 18.56 2.62
CA ALA A 334 31.93 18.33 4.04
C ALA A 334 30.78 19.21 4.54
N ASP A 335 29.72 18.58 5.06
CA ASP A 335 28.51 19.24 5.53
C ASP A 335 28.89 20.23 6.65
N THR A 336 29.03 21.53 6.33
CA THR A 336 29.19 22.61 7.31
C THR A 336 27.90 22.89 8.08
N LYS A 337 26.80 22.25 7.68
CA LYS A 337 25.63 22.13 8.53
C LYS A 337 26.04 21.31 9.73
N LEU A 338 26.19 22.00 10.88
CA LEU A 338 26.12 21.42 12.21
C LEU A 338 25.25 20.18 12.12
N LYS A 339 25.85 19.00 12.38
CA LYS A 339 25.11 17.77 12.64
C LYS A 339 24.14 18.12 13.75
N THR A 340 22.97 18.61 13.37
CA THR A 340 21.84 18.66 14.26
C THR A 340 21.65 17.20 14.58
N ASP A 341 21.91 16.84 15.84
CA ASP A 341 21.52 15.57 16.39
C ASP A 341 20.04 15.43 16.11
N LYS A 342 19.72 14.89 14.93
CA LYS A 342 18.38 14.45 14.58
C LYS A 342 18.20 13.26 15.48
N LYS A 343 17.74 13.54 16.72
CA LYS A 343 17.32 12.55 17.69
C LYS A 343 16.48 11.57 16.89
N ILE A 344 17.02 10.37 16.68
CA ILE A 344 16.35 9.34 15.92
C ILE A 344 14.97 9.23 16.56
N PRO A 345 13.88 9.62 15.87
CA PRO A 345 12.57 9.57 16.48
C PRO A 345 12.33 8.15 16.99
N ALA A 346 11.73 7.99 18.18
CA ALA A 346 11.42 6.66 18.74
C ALA A 346 10.67 5.74 17.76
N LYS A 347 10.09 6.31 16.70
CA LYS A 347 9.51 5.67 15.52
C LYS A 347 10.48 4.79 14.71
N TYR A 348 11.80 4.96 14.82
CA TYR A 348 12.81 4.14 14.14
C TYR A 348 13.45 3.09 15.05
N LEU A 349 12.98 2.93 16.29
CA LEU A 349 13.35 1.78 17.11
C LEU A 349 12.87 0.50 16.42
N THR A 350 13.74 -0.52 16.39
CA THR A 350 13.38 -1.82 15.83
C THR A 350 12.17 -2.38 16.59
N THR A 351 11.27 -3.04 15.87
CA THR A 351 10.02 -3.58 16.44
C THR A 351 10.23 -4.45 17.69
N PRO A 352 11.28 -5.29 17.79
CA PRO A 352 11.55 -6.04 19.02
C PRO A 352 11.86 -5.16 20.23
N VAL A 353 12.68 -4.11 20.06
CA VAL A 353 13.05 -3.19 21.16
C VAL A 353 11.82 -2.44 21.66
N LEU A 354 11.00 -1.92 20.74
CA LEU A 354 9.76 -1.24 21.10
C LEU A 354 8.79 -2.16 21.86
N ASN A 355 8.71 -3.43 21.46
CA ASN A 355 7.87 -4.43 22.11
C ASN A 355 8.34 -4.71 23.55
N VAL A 356 9.66 -4.82 23.79
CA VAL A 356 10.22 -4.97 25.14
C VAL A 356 9.90 -3.75 26.00
N ILE A 357 10.11 -2.55 25.47
CA ILE A 357 9.82 -1.29 26.18
C ILE A 357 8.34 -1.22 26.58
N LYS A 358 7.41 -1.58 25.69
CA LYS A 358 5.97 -1.63 25.99
C LYS A 358 5.66 -2.56 27.17
N VAL A 359 6.28 -3.75 27.20
CA VAL A 359 6.09 -4.69 28.31
C VAL A 359 6.63 -4.12 29.61
N LEU A 360 7.81 -3.49 29.60
CA LEU A 360 8.40 -2.88 30.80
C LEU A 360 7.55 -1.70 31.33
N ILE A 361 7.04 -0.85 30.45
CA ILE A 361 6.14 0.26 30.80
C ILE A 361 4.85 -0.23 31.46
N GLY A 362 4.37 -1.42 31.13
CA GLY A 362 3.25 -2.04 31.84
C GLY A 362 3.67 -2.74 33.14
N LEU A 363 4.74 -3.52 33.09
CA LEU A 363 5.17 -4.38 34.19
C LEU A 363 5.66 -3.60 35.41
N ILE A 364 6.52 -2.59 35.21
CA ILE A 364 7.14 -1.85 36.32
C ILE A 364 6.08 -1.14 37.19
N PRO A 365 5.15 -0.34 36.62
CA PRO A 365 4.12 0.31 37.43
C PRO A 365 3.16 -0.68 38.11
N ALA A 366 2.81 -1.77 37.42
CA ALA A 366 1.97 -2.82 37.99
C ALA A 366 2.67 -3.49 39.19
N PHE A 367 3.95 -3.82 39.05
CA PHE A 367 4.76 -4.42 40.12
C PHE A 367 4.83 -3.51 41.34
N CYS A 368 5.15 -2.22 41.15
CA CYS A 368 5.14 -1.26 42.25
C CYS A 368 3.75 -1.16 42.92
N THR A 369 2.68 -1.16 42.13
CA THR A 369 1.31 -1.09 42.66
C THR A 369 0.97 -2.33 43.50
N PHE A 370 1.30 -3.54 43.04
CA PHE A 370 1.08 -4.77 43.79
C PHE A 370 1.86 -4.78 45.11
N MET A 371 3.12 -4.35 45.08
CA MET A 371 3.98 -4.26 46.27
C MET A 371 3.43 -3.29 47.33
N ILE A 372 2.82 -2.19 46.90
CA ILE A 372 2.27 -1.16 47.81
C ILE A 372 0.89 -1.55 48.35
N THR A 373 0.07 -2.24 47.54
CA THR A 373 -1.37 -2.38 47.83
C THR A 373 -1.77 -3.74 48.39
N GLN A 374 -1.00 -4.80 48.14
CA GLN A 374 -1.38 -6.15 48.54
C GLN A 374 -0.79 -6.56 49.89
N ASN A 375 -1.65 -7.07 50.77
CA ASN A 375 -1.24 -7.57 52.08
C ASN A 375 -0.62 -8.97 52.02
N TRP A 376 -0.92 -9.76 50.99
CA TRP A 376 -0.39 -11.12 50.83
C TRP A 376 0.94 -11.09 50.09
N TRP A 377 2.02 -11.53 50.75
CA TRP A 377 3.39 -11.48 50.23
C TRP A 377 3.55 -12.07 48.82
N PHE A 378 2.84 -13.18 48.54
CA PHE A 378 2.94 -13.86 47.25
C PHE A 378 2.35 -13.00 46.14
N LEU A 379 1.18 -12.40 46.37
CA LEU A 379 0.54 -11.53 45.38
C LEU A 379 1.24 -10.16 45.28
N ALA A 380 1.85 -9.68 46.35
CA ALA A 380 2.68 -8.47 46.31
C ALA A 380 3.89 -8.66 45.37
N CYS A 381 4.63 -9.76 45.51
CA CYS A 381 5.83 -10.04 44.72
C CYS A 381 5.53 -10.59 43.30
N PHE A 382 4.56 -11.49 43.17
CA PHE A 382 4.28 -12.20 41.91
C PHE A 382 3.03 -11.71 41.19
N GLY A 383 2.21 -10.86 41.81
CA GLY A 383 0.92 -10.43 41.26
C GLY A 383 1.03 -9.81 39.88
N ALA A 384 2.01 -8.93 39.65
CA ALA A 384 2.22 -8.31 38.34
C ALA A 384 2.56 -9.35 37.25
N PHE A 385 3.43 -10.32 37.56
CA PHE A 385 3.80 -11.39 36.63
C PHE A 385 2.63 -12.32 36.33
N ILE A 386 1.82 -12.67 37.35
CA ILE A 386 0.61 -13.47 37.19
C ILE A 386 -0.41 -12.72 36.33
N TRP A 387 -0.64 -11.43 36.59
CA TRP A 387 -1.61 -10.61 35.83
C TRP A 387 -1.24 -10.51 34.35
N LEU A 388 0.02 -10.19 34.07
CA LEU A 388 0.53 -10.09 32.70
C LEU A 388 0.62 -11.47 32.05
N GLY A 389 0.99 -12.51 32.80
CA GLY A 389 1.04 -13.90 32.34
C GLY A 389 -0.32 -14.40 31.87
N ILE A 390 -1.38 -14.21 32.67
CA ILE A 390 -2.76 -14.56 32.29
C ILE A 390 -3.16 -13.85 30.99
N THR A 391 -2.96 -12.53 30.92
CA THR A 391 -3.26 -11.76 29.69
C THR A 391 -2.44 -12.26 28.49
N GLY A 392 -1.16 -12.56 28.70
CA GLY A 392 -0.24 -12.96 27.65
C GLY A 392 -0.62 -14.31 27.03
N VAL A 393 -0.83 -15.31 27.89
CA VAL A 393 -1.29 -16.65 27.50
C VAL A 393 -2.64 -16.56 26.80
N ARG A 394 -3.59 -15.79 27.35
CA ARG A 394 -4.89 -15.56 26.74
C ARG A 394 -4.77 -14.99 25.32
N ASN A 395 -3.94 -13.96 25.11
CA ASN A 395 -3.76 -13.35 23.79
C ASN A 395 -3.15 -14.33 22.77
N ILE A 396 -2.20 -15.17 23.19
CA ILE A 396 -1.62 -16.20 22.33
C ILE A 396 -2.71 -17.22 21.94
N ILE A 397 -3.42 -17.77 22.93
CA ILE A 397 -4.51 -18.73 22.69
C ILE A 397 -5.59 -18.11 21.77
N GLN A 398 -5.96 -16.85 22.00
CA GLN A 398 -6.91 -16.10 21.18
C GLN A 398 -6.51 -16.08 19.71
N MET A 399 -5.28 -15.69 19.40
CA MET A 399 -4.81 -15.57 18.01
C MET A 399 -4.71 -16.93 17.34
N ILE A 400 -4.30 -17.96 18.08
CA ILE A 400 -4.26 -19.34 17.58
C ILE A 400 -5.67 -19.84 17.24
N ILE A 401 -6.63 -19.68 18.16
CA ILE A 401 -8.04 -20.09 17.93
C ILE A 401 -8.65 -19.29 16.79
N ALA A 402 -8.44 -17.98 16.75
CA ALA A 402 -8.99 -17.09 15.72
C ALA A 402 -8.45 -17.41 14.32
N SER A 403 -7.17 -17.77 14.21
CA SER A 403 -6.53 -18.15 12.95
C SER A 403 -7.01 -19.50 12.40
N GLY A 404 -7.59 -20.36 13.25
CA GLY A 404 -7.99 -21.70 12.88
C GLY A 404 -6.80 -22.63 12.59
N ALA A 405 -5.61 -22.33 13.13
CA ALA A 405 -4.38 -23.11 12.91
C ALA A 405 -4.49 -24.59 13.34
N PHE A 406 -5.46 -24.94 14.18
CA PHE A 406 -5.75 -26.33 14.55
C PHE A 406 -6.38 -27.16 13.41
N PHE A 407 -6.92 -26.54 12.36
CA PHE A 407 -7.72 -27.21 11.31
C PHE A 407 -6.96 -27.39 9.98
N GLY A 408 -5.79 -28.03 10.04
CA GLY A 408 -5.09 -28.59 8.89
C GLY A 408 -4.23 -27.63 8.06
N SER A 409 -4.06 -26.37 8.47
CA SER A 409 -3.08 -25.48 7.84
C SER A 409 -1.68 -25.72 8.41
N ARG A 410 -0.63 -25.58 7.59
CA ARG A 410 0.79 -25.71 8.02
C ARG A 410 1.32 -24.44 8.68
N VAL A 411 0.43 -23.51 9.03
CA VAL A 411 0.81 -22.23 9.65
C VAL A 411 1.29 -22.52 11.06
N LYS A 412 2.56 -22.23 11.33
CA LYS A 412 3.12 -22.40 12.67
C LYS A 412 2.45 -21.41 13.62
N TRP A 413 2.09 -21.87 14.82
CA TRP A 413 1.32 -21.06 15.78
C TRP A 413 1.96 -19.69 16.05
N TYR A 414 3.29 -19.61 16.17
CA TYR A 414 4.00 -18.36 16.44
C TYR A 414 3.96 -17.35 15.28
N GLN A 415 3.66 -17.80 14.06
CA GLN A 415 3.44 -16.94 12.89
C GLN A 415 2.04 -16.33 12.88
N THR A 416 1.10 -16.94 13.61
CA THR A 416 -0.25 -16.38 13.81
C THR A 416 -0.29 -15.30 14.88
N VAL A 417 0.71 -15.29 15.77
CA VAL A 417 0.79 -14.35 16.89
C VAL A 417 1.35 -13.02 16.41
N GLN A 418 0.54 -11.97 16.53
CA GLN A 418 0.98 -10.60 16.33
C GLN A 418 1.66 -10.09 17.60
N TRP A 419 2.98 -10.30 17.70
CA TRP A 419 3.79 -9.96 18.87
C TRP A 419 3.63 -8.51 19.34
N THR A 420 3.54 -7.56 18.41
CA THR A 420 3.32 -6.15 18.78
C THR A 420 1.98 -5.92 19.47
N ARG A 421 0.91 -6.58 18.99
CA ARG A 421 -0.43 -6.48 19.60
C ARG A 421 -0.47 -7.16 20.98
N LEU A 422 0.26 -8.26 21.16
CA LEU A 422 0.46 -8.91 22.45
C LEU A 422 1.14 -7.96 23.44
N CYS A 423 2.27 -7.36 23.08
CA CYS A 423 3.02 -6.44 23.93
C CYS A 423 2.20 -5.19 24.29
N GLU A 424 1.41 -4.65 23.37
CA GLU A 424 0.45 -3.57 23.67
C GLU A 424 -0.61 -4.02 24.67
N SER A 425 -1.17 -5.23 24.54
CA SER A 425 -2.14 -5.76 25.49
C SER A 425 -1.55 -5.92 26.89
N LEU A 426 -0.28 -6.32 26.99
CA LEU A 426 0.44 -6.42 28.26
C LEU A 426 0.69 -5.04 28.87
N MET A 427 1.07 -4.05 28.06
CA MET A 427 1.24 -2.67 28.50
C MET A 427 -0.05 -2.10 29.12
N TYR A 428 -1.18 -2.20 28.40
CA TYR A 428 -2.48 -1.73 28.91
C TYR A 428 -2.97 -2.54 30.11
N THR A 429 -2.65 -3.83 30.19
CA THR A 429 -2.95 -4.62 31.39
C THR A 429 -2.17 -4.11 32.60
N GLY A 430 -0.89 -3.80 32.44
CA GLY A 430 -0.08 -3.25 33.52
C GLY A 430 -0.64 -1.92 34.04
N TRP A 431 -0.97 -1.01 33.13
CA TRP A 431 -1.61 0.26 33.49
C TRP A 431 -2.99 0.11 34.13
N SER A 432 -3.76 -0.93 33.76
CA SER A 432 -5.05 -1.20 34.41
C SER A 432 -4.91 -1.50 35.90
N VAL A 433 -3.81 -2.12 36.34
CA VAL A 433 -3.54 -2.39 37.76
C VAL A 433 -3.34 -1.08 38.52
N VAL A 434 -2.49 -0.19 37.99
CA VAL A 434 -2.24 1.14 38.58
C VAL A 434 -3.55 1.92 38.72
N LEU A 435 -4.36 1.94 37.66
CA LEU A 435 -5.63 2.65 37.65
C LEU A 435 -6.63 2.04 38.64
N LEU A 436 -6.90 0.74 38.55
CA LEU A 436 -8.00 0.11 39.28
C LEU A 436 -7.63 -0.13 40.75
N GLU A 437 -6.46 -0.70 41.01
CA GLU A 437 -6.03 -1.04 42.37
C GLU A 437 -5.40 0.17 43.08
N GLY A 438 -4.49 0.88 42.41
CA GLY A 438 -3.81 2.04 42.99
C GLY A 438 -4.74 3.24 43.14
N ILE A 439 -5.29 3.74 42.04
CA ILE A 439 -6.03 5.01 42.01
C ILE A 439 -7.48 4.81 42.48
N ILE A 440 -8.27 3.96 41.82
CA ILE A 440 -9.70 3.85 42.10
C ILE A 440 -9.96 3.21 43.47
N ARG A 441 -9.40 2.03 43.74
CA ARG A 441 -9.66 1.29 44.99
C ARG A 441 -9.00 1.96 46.20
N ASN A 442 -7.67 2.08 46.21
CA ASN A 442 -6.96 2.58 47.38
C ASN A 442 -6.98 4.12 47.49
N GLY A 443 -6.73 4.84 46.39
CA GLY A 443 -6.72 6.31 46.39
C GLY A 443 -8.10 6.95 46.60
N ILE A 444 -9.08 6.59 45.77
CA ILE A 444 -10.40 7.25 45.75
C ILE A 444 -11.36 6.61 46.76
N LEU A 445 -11.66 5.32 46.61
CA LEU A 445 -12.71 4.68 47.43
C LEU A 445 -12.30 4.60 48.90
N VAL A 446 -11.13 4.04 49.20
CA VAL A 446 -10.65 3.91 50.59
C VAL A 446 -10.10 5.24 51.10
N GLY A 447 -9.24 5.94 50.34
CA GLY A 447 -8.57 7.16 50.79
C GLY A 447 -9.49 8.39 50.90
N LEU A 448 -10.22 8.74 49.83
CA LEU A 448 -11.04 9.95 49.80
C LEU A 448 -12.44 9.75 50.39
N PHE A 449 -13.08 8.62 50.13
CA PHE A 449 -14.47 8.37 50.51
C PHE A 449 -14.64 7.41 51.70
N ASN A 450 -13.55 6.83 52.24
CA ASN A 450 -13.56 5.84 53.31
C ASN A 450 -14.52 4.66 53.08
N VAL A 451 -14.76 4.30 51.82
CA VAL A 451 -15.61 3.16 51.43
C VAL A 451 -14.74 1.91 51.34
N LYS A 452 -14.87 1.02 52.32
CA LYS A 452 -14.14 -0.25 52.36
C LYS A 452 -14.91 -1.38 51.68
N VAL A 453 -14.17 -2.32 51.10
CA VAL A 453 -14.72 -3.52 50.44
C VAL A 453 -15.53 -4.38 51.41
N THR A 454 -15.15 -4.39 52.70
CA THR A 454 -15.82 -5.15 53.77
C THR A 454 -17.18 -4.56 54.14
N GLU A 455 -17.40 -3.26 53.93
CA GLU A 455 -18.60 -2.54 54.37
C GLU A 455 -19.59 -2.34 53.20
N HIS A 456 -19.10 -2.04 52.00
CA HIS A 456 -19.92 -1.77 50.82
C HIS A 456 -19.45 -2.53 49.57
N PRO A 457 -19.48 -3.89 49.58
CA PRO A 457 -18.91 -4.71 48.52
C PRO A 457 -19.53 -4.45 47.14
N LEU A 458 -20.86 -4.26 47.08
CA LEU A 458 -21.57 -3.99 45.82
C LEU A 458 -21.17 -2.65 45.19
N LEU A 459 -21.02 -1.60 46.01
CA LEU A 459 -20.66 -0.27 45.52
C LEU A 459 -19.22 -0.25 45.00
N VAL A 460 -18.28 -0.82 45.77
CA VAL A 460 -16.87 -0.92 45.36
C VAL A 460 -16.74 -1.72 44.07
N PHE A 461 -17.41 -2.87 43.96
CA PHE A 461 -17.38 -3.69 42.75
C PHE A 461 -17.96 -2.94 41.54
N THR A 462 -19.07 -2.23 41.71
CA THR A 462 -19.73 -1.48 40.62
C THR A 462 -18.82 -0.38 40.08
N VAL A 463 -18.18 0.40 40.96
CA VAL A 463 -17.27 1.48 40.56
C VAL A 463 -16.04 0.92 39.85
N ILE A 464 -15.43 -0.15 40.37
CA ILE A 464 -14.27 -0.80 39.74
C ILE A 464 -14.65 -1.41 38.39
N ALA A 465 -15.81 -2.09 38.30
CA ALA A 465 -16.27 -2.69 37.05
C ALA A 465 -16.54 -1.62 35.97
N LEU A 466 -17.13 -0.49 36.35
CA LEU A 466 -17.38 0.64 35.45
C LEU A 466 -16.06 1.28 34.99
N ALA A 467 -15.13 1.56 35.91
CA ALA A 467 -13.81 2.10 35.60
C ALA A 467 -13.00 1.17 34.68
N ASN A 468 -13.07 -0.14 34.92
CA ASN A 468 -12.43 -1.14 34.07
C ASN A 468 -13.08 -1.16 32.67
N GLY A 469 -14.41 -1.18 32.60
CA GLY A 469 -15.15 -1.17 31.33
C GLY A 469 -14.85 0.05 30.46
N THR A 470 -14.81 1.26 31.07
CA THR A 470 -14.46 2.50 30.37
C THR A 470 -13.00 2.50 29.93
N TYR A 471 -12.07 2.07 30.79
CA TYR A 471 -10.65 1.96 30.47
C TYR A 471 -10.40 1.01 29.29
N ILE A 472 -11.01 -0.17 29.32
CA ILE A 472 -10.83 -1.17 28.25
C ILE A 472 -11.41 -0.68 26.92
N SER A 473 -12.61 -0.13 26.97
CA SER A 473 -13.29 0.36 25.77
C SER A 473 -12.50 1.49 25.11
N SER A 474 -11.97 2.41 25.91
CA SER A 474 -11.21 3.57 25.42
C SER A 474 -9.94 3.15 24.68
N HIS A 475 -9.11 2.27 25.27
CA HIS A 475 -7.89 1.85 24.59
C HIS A 475 -8.15 0.87 23.43
N ASN A 476 -9.24 0.11 23.44
CA ASN A 476 -9.62 -0.72 22.29
C ASN A 476 -10.09 0.11 21.10
N ILE A 477 -10.79 1.23 21.33
CA ILE A 477 -11.08 2.22 20.28
C ILE A 477 -9.79 2.77 19.70
N PHE A 478 -8.85 3.18 20.57
CA PHE A 478 -7.54 3.69 20.14
C PHE A 478 -6.74 2.66 19.32
N ARG A 479 -6.82 1.37 19.68
CA ARG A 479 -6.18 0.26 18.97
C ARG A 479 -6.91 -0.15 17.67
N GLY A 480 -8.04 0.48 17.35
CA GLY A 480 -8.79 0.19 16.11
C GLY A 480 -9.56 -1.13 16.13
N PHE A 481 -9.97 -1.62 17.30
CA PHE A 481 -10.81 -2.82 17.39
C PHE A 481 -12.22 -2.54 16.83
N PRO A 482 -12.92 -3.56 16.29
CA PRO A 482 -14.29 -3.39 15.82
C PRO A 482 -15.22 -3.02 17.00
N MET A 483 -16.19 -2.15 16.75
CA MET A 483 -17.11 -1.64 17.79
C MET A 483 -17.82 -2.75 18.56
N THR A 484 -18.10 -3.89 17.93
CA THR A 484 -18.69 -5.05 18.60
C THR A 484 -17.79 -5.62 19.70
N ALA A 485 -16.47 -5.65 19.48
CA ALA A 485 -15.51 -6.10 20.49
C ALA A 485 -15.32 -5.06 21.59
N VAL A 486 -15.33 -3.77 21.24
CA VAL A 486 -15.28 -2.65 22.20
C VAL A 486 -16.45 -2.73 23.18
N VAL A 487 -17.68 -2.84 22.67
CA VAL A 487 -18.89 -2.94 23.50
C VAL A 487 -18.90 -4.22 24.34
N GLY A 488 -18.50 -5.36 23.76
CA GLY A 488 -18.38 -6.60 24.53
C GLY A 488 -17.39 -6.48 25.68
N ASN A 489 -16.23 -5.85 25.42
CA ASN A 489 -15.20 -5.65 26.41
C ASN A 489 -15.60 -4.63 27.51
N PHE A 490 -16.51 -3.69 27.23
CA PHE A 490 -17.10 -2.81 28.26
C PHE A 490 -17.82 -3.63 29.34
N PHE A 491 -18.65 -4.60 28.93
CA PHE A 491 -19.43 -5.45 29.83
C PHE A 491 -18.65 -6.67 30.36
N ARG A 492 -17.36 -6.79 30.03
CA ARG A 492 -16.52 -7.95 30.36
C ARG A 492 -16.56 -8.31 31.84
N SER A 493 -16.45 -7.32 32.74
CA SER A 493 -16.43 -7.55 34.19
C SER A 493 -17.73 -8.18 34.70
N VAL A 494 -18.87 -7.84 34.10
CA VAL A 494 -20.18 -8.38 34.46
C VAL A 494 -20.35 -9.80 33.90
N LEU A 495 -19.97 -10.00 32.65
CA LEU A 495 -20.00 -11.32 31.98
C LEU A 495 -19.06 -12.34 32.63
N ALA A 496 -18.03 -11.88 33.34
CA ALA A 496 -17.06 -12.72 34.03
C ALA A 496 -17.61 -13.36 35.32
N ILE A 497 -18.66 -12.80 35.93
CA ILE A 497 -19.18 -13.25 37.23
C ILE A 497 -19.63 -14.72 37.19
N PRO A 498 -20.46 -15.17 36.22
CA PRO A 498 -20.85 -16.58 36.14
C PRO A 498 -19.65 -17.51 35.92
N VAL A 499 -18.66 -17.08 35.12
CA VAL A 499 -17.45 -17.86 34.86
C VAL A 499 -16.60 -17.99 36.12
N ALA A 500 -16.46 -16.93 36.90
CA ALA A 500 -15.74 -16.95 38.18
C ALA A 500 -16.41 -17.90 39.19
N LEU A 501 -17.74 -17.92 39.25
CA LEU A 501 -18.49 -18.86 40.10
C LEU A 501 -18.24 -20.32 39.70
N VAL A 502 -18.23 -20.61 38.39
CA VAL A 502 -17.90 -21.96 37.88
C VAL A 502 -16.46 -22.35 38.23
N TYR A 503 -15.49 -21.44 38.05
CA TYR A 503 -14.10 -21.70 38.43
C TYR A 503 -13.93 -21.93 39.94
N ASN A 504 -14.60 -21.14 40.78
CA ASN A 504 -14.63 -21.35 42.23
C ASN A 504 -15.21 -22.73 42.58
N ALA A 505 -16.30 -23.15 41.95
CA ALA A 505 -16.93 -24.45 42.21
C ALA A 505 -16.02 -25.63 41.80
N ILE A 506 -15.36 -25.52 40.64
CA ILE A 506 -14.40 -26.54 40.17
C ILE A 506 -13.22 -26.65 41.13
N LEU A 507 -12.66 -25.52 41.56
CA LEU A 507 -11.55 -25.51 42.51
C LEU A 507 -11.95 -26.06 43.88
N ALA A 508 -13.15 -25.73 44.37
CA ALA A 508 -13.67 -26.29 45.62
C ALA A 508 -13.77 -27.82 45.60
N LEU A 509 -14.03 -28.41 44.43
CA LEU A 509 -14.10 -29.87 44.24
C LEU A 509 -12.72 -30.52 44.14
N ILE A 510 -11.73 -29.85 43.54
CA ILE A 510 -10.40 -30.42 43.30
C ILE A 510 -9.44 -30.20 44.47
N LEU A 511 -9.53 -29.05 45.16
CA LEU A 511 -8.62 -28.67 46.25
C LEU A 511 -8.50 -29.68 47.41
N PRO A 512 -9.57 -30.38 47.85
CA PRO A 512 -9.47 -31.42 48.87
C PRO A 512 -8.49 -32.56 48.51
N PHE A 513 -8.26 -32.79 47.22
CA PHE A 513 -7.37 -33.85 46.72
C PHE A 513 -5.92 -33.37 46.54
N LEU A 514 -5.68 -32.06 46.54
CA LEU A 514 -4.37 -31.47 46.25
C LEU A 514 -3.69 -30.88 47.47
N THR A 515 -4.45 -30.51 48.52
CA THR A 515 -3.91 -29.79 49.67
C THR A 515 -4.56 -30.25 50.96
N SER A 516 -3.78 -30.26 52.04
CA SER A 516 -4.26 -30.48 53.41
C SER A 516 -4.79 -29.20 54.08
N MET A 517 -4.79 -28.05 53.37
CA MET A 517 -5.25 -26.77 53.90
C MET A 517 -6.79 -26.66 53.82
N PRO A 518 -7.43 -25.86 54.70
CA PRO A 518 -8.84 -25.54 54.57
C PRO A 518 -9.15 -24.93 53.20
N VAL A 519 -10.07 -25.56 52.46
CA VAL A 519 -10.44 -25.15 51.10
C VAL A 519 -10.95 -23.71 51.05
N SER A 520 -11.64 -23.26 52.11
CA SER A 520 -12.12 -21.89 52.28
C SER A 520 -11.00 -20.85 52.16
N ASP A 521 -9.85 -21.12 52.78
CA ASP A 521 -8.77 -20.14 52.92
C ASP A 521 -8.04 -20.02 51.59
N VAL A 522 -7.78 -21.16 50.94
CA VAL A 522 -7.17 -21.20 49.59
C VAL A 522 -8.06 -20.49 48.57
N LEU A 523 -9.38 -20.67 48.63
CA LEU A 523 -10.32 -19.98 47.74
C LEU A 523 -10.38 -18.47 47.99
N ILE A 524 -10.32 -18.02 49.25
CA ILE A 524 -10.28 -16.60 49.60
C ILE A 524 -9.02 -15.94 49.02
N TYR A 525 -7.84 -16.54 49.24
CA TYR A 525 -6.57 -16.02 48.70
C TYR A 525 -6.51 -16.06 47.16
N SER A 526 -7.15 -17.06 46.55
CA SER A 526 -7.15 -17.24 45.08
C SER A 526 -8.23 -16.43 44.36
N SER A 527 -9.16 -15.83 45.08
CA SER A 527 -10.33 -15.12 44.53
C SER A 527 -9.97 -14.05 43.48
N ALA A 528 -8.91 -13.28 43.73
CA ALA A 528 -8.42 -12.25 42.81
C ALA A 528 -7.90 -12.86 41.49
N ILE A 529 -7.16 -13.97 41.58
CA ILE A 529 -6.61 -14.70 40.43
C ILE A 529 -7.75 -15.34 39.63
N ILE A 530 -8.72 -15.96 40.31
CA ILE A 530 -9.89 -16.60 39.69
C ILE A 530 -10.73 -15.56 38.93
N THR A 531 -10.98 -14.40 39.55
CA THR A 531 -11.75 -13.31 38.93
C THR A 531 -11.04 -12.75 37.70
N LYS A 532 -9.70 -12.59 37.77
CA LYS A 532 -8.87 -12.18 36.64
C LYS A 532 -8.91 -13.21 35.50
N LEU A 533 -8.74 -14.50 35.81
CA LEU A 533 -8.80 -15.58 34.83
C LEU A 533 -10.18 -15.68 34.16
N ALA A 534 -11.26 -15.54 34.92
CA ALA A 534 -12.62 -15.53 34.40
C ALA A 534 -12.87 -14.36 33.44
N SER A 535 -12.42 -13.15 33.82
CA SER A 535 -12.49 -11.96 32.97
C SER A 535 -11.74 -12.15 31.66
N ASP A 536 -10.52 -12.68 31.69
CA ASP A 536 -9.72 -12.95 30.49
C ASP A 536 -10.30 -14.09 29.63
N THR A 537 -11.02 -15.05 30.22
CA THR A 537 -11.75 -16.08 29.48
C THR A 537 -12.89 -15.48 28.64
N ILE A 538 -13.68 -14.56 29.22
CA ILE A 538 -14.70 -13.83 28.46
C ILE A 538 -14.04 -12.99 27.37
N ALA A 539 -12.94 -12.32 27.72
CA ALA A 539 -12.18 -11.52 26.79
C ALA A 539 -11.68 -12.38 25.61
N LEU A 540 -11.19 -13.60 25.88
CA LEU A 540 -10.72 -14.56 24.86
C LEU A 540 -11.83 -14.82 23.84
N ILE A 541 -13.05 -15.09 24.31
CA ILE A 541 -14.21 -15.36 23.45
C ILE A 541 -14.55 -14.13 22.59
N ILE A 542 -14.69 -12.96 23.22
CA ILE A 542 -15.08 -11.72 22.55
C ILE A 542 -14.07 -11.36 21.45
N GLU A 543 -12.78 -11.33 21.77
CA GLU A 543 -11.77 -10.93 20.80
C GLU A 543 -11.43 -12.03 19.79
N ALA A 544 -11.46 -13.32 20.15
CA ALA A 544 -11.24 -14.40 19.19
C ALA A 544 -12.32 -14.40 18.10
N THR A 545 -13.58 -14.13 18.43
CA THR A 545 -14.63 -14.00 17.41
C THR A 545 -14.42 -12.80 16.49
N ALA A 546 -13.97 -11.67 17.03
CA ALA A 546 -13.64 -10.48 16.24
C ALA A 546 -12.44 -10.72 15.31
N ASP A 547 -11.37 -11.31 15.83
CA ASP A 547 -10.17 -11.67 15.06
C ASP A 547 -10.48 -12.70 13.98
N ARG A 548 -11.31 -13.69 14.29
CA ARG A 548 -11.76 -14.69 13.32
C ARG A 548 -12.50 -14.03 12.16
N ARG A 549 -13.40 -13.08 12.42
CA ARG A 549 -14.08 -12.31 11.34
C ARG A 549 -13.08 -11.58 10.46
N ASN A 550 -12.03 -10.98 11.05
CA ASN A 550 -10.98 -10.31 10.28
C ASN A 550 -10.18 -11.29 9.41
N PHE A 551 -9.80 -12.46 9.92
CA PHE A 551 -9.13 -13.48 9.12
C PHE A 551 -10.01 -13.95 7.96
N TYR A 552 -11.29 -14.26 8.21
CA TYR A 552 -12.24 -14.61 7.14
C TYR A 552 -12.38 -13.51 6.10
N ARG A 553 -12.48 -12.24 6.50
CA ARG A 553 -12.57 -11.10 5.58
C ARG A 553 -11.34 -11.00 4.69
N LEU A 554 -10.14 -11.07 5.27
CA LEU A 554 -8.88 -11.00 4.51
C LEU A 554 -8.74 -12.18 3.54
N ARG A 555 -9.02 -13.41 4.01
CA ARG A 555 -8.97 -14.60 3.15
C ARG A 555 -9.99 -14.55 2.02
N ARG A 556 -11.18 -14.01 2.28
CA ARG A 556 -12.21 -13.85 1.26
C ARG A 556 -11.75 -12.88 0.18
N LEU A 557 -11.15 -11.75 0.55
CA LEU A 557 -10.57 -10.82 -0.42
C LEU A 557 -9.47 -11.47 -1.26
N ASP A 558 -8.58 -12.24 -0.63
CA ASP A 558 -7.50 -12.94 -1.33
C ASP A 558 -8.05 -13.97 -2.35
N TYR A 559 -9.00 -14.81 -1.93
CA TYR A 559 -9.62 -15.79 -2.83
C TYR A 559 -10.48 -15.16 -3.92
N ASP A 560 -11.32 -14.17 -3.58
CA ASP A 560 -12.17 -13.47 -4.56
C ASP A 560 -11.30 -12.81 -5.65
N ALA A 561 -10.17 -12.19 -5.27
CA ALA A 561 -9.22 -11.61 -6.21
C ALA A 561 -8.59 -12.67 -7.13
N LYS A 562 -8.17 -13.83 -6.57
CA LYS A 562 -7.56 -14.91 -7.36
C LYS A 562 -8.56 -15.62 -8.27
N PHE A 563 -9.77 -15.91 -7.79
CA PHE A 563 -10.82 -16.48 -8.64
C PHE A 563 -11.18 -15.54 -9.78
N LYS A 564 -11.34 -14.23 -9.51
CA LYS A 564 -11.60 -13.25 -10.56
C LYS A 564 -10.48 -13.23 -11.61
N ALA A 565 -9.22 -13.31 -11.18
CA ALA A 565 -8.08 -13.36 -12.10
C ALA A 565 -8.07 -14.67 -12.93
N ILE A 566 -8.30 -15.83 -12.29
CA ILE A 566 -8.40 -17.13 -12.97
C ILE A 566 -9.50 -17.12 -14.04
N PHE A 567 -10.71 -16.65 -13.70
CA PHE A 567 -11.80 -16.57 -14.66
C PHE A 567 -11.53 -15.55 -15.77
N ALA A 568 -10.84 -14.43 -15.47
CA ALA A 568 -10.42 -13.50 -16.51
C ALA A 568 -9.39 -14.12 -17.47
N CYS A 569 -8.44 -14.93 -16.97
CA CYS A 569 -7.51 -15.69 -17.81
C CYS A 569 -8.25 -16.73 -18.67
N TYR A 570 -9.23 -17.44 -18.09
CA TYR A 570 -10.08 -18.38 -18.81
C TYR A 570 -10.84 -17.70 -19.96
N VAL A 571 -11.54 -16.60 -19.69
CA VAL A 571 -12.31 -15.85 -20.72
C VAL A 571 -11.40 -15.33 -21.83
N LYS A 572 -10.19 -14.84 -21.50
CA LYS A 572 -9.20 -14.44 -22.51
C LYS A 572 -8.79 -15.62 -23.39
N LEU A 573 -8.56 -16.80 -22.81
CA LEU A 573 -8.21 -18.00 -23.58
C LEU A 573 -9.38 -18.44 -24.48
N GLU A 574 -10.61 -18.41 -23.98
CA GLU A 574 -11.81 -18.69 -24.77
C GLU A 574 -11.99 -17.70 -25.93
N THR A 575 -11.65 -16.43 -25.71
CA THR A 575 -11.69 -15.39 -26.75
C THR A 575 -10.58 -15.58 -27.80
N LEU A 576 -9.41 -16.07 -27.39
CA LEU A 576 -8.29 -16.37 -28.29
C LEU A 576 -8.54 -17.63 -29.13
N PHE A 577 -9.39 -18.54 -28.66
CA PHE A 577 -9.66 -19.83 -29.32
C PHE A 577 -11.18 -20.11 -29.42
N PRO A 578 -11.95 -19.28 -30.15
CA PRO A 578 -13.42 -19.38 -30.18
C PRO A 578 -13.94 -20.67 -30.80
N GLU A 579 -13.16 -21.33 -31.67
CA GLU A 579 -13.54 -22.57 -32.33
C GLU A 579 -13.28 -23.83 -31.48
N ARG A 580 -12.68 -23.68 -30.29
CA ARG A 580 -12.31 -24.81 -29.43
C ARG A 580 -13.10 -24.78 -28.14
N ASN A 581 -13.53 -25.96 -27.69
CA ASN A 581 -14.07 -26.12 -26.35
C ASN A 581 -12.92 -26.06 -25.33
N MET A 582 -12.71 -24.88 -24.73
CA MET A 582 -11.61 -24.68 -23.79
C MET A 582 -11.71 -25.60 -22.56
N LEU A 583 -12.90 -26.00 -22.12
CA LEU A 583 -13.06 -26.93 -20.99
C LEU A 583 -12.42 -28.29 -21.27
N GLU A 584 -12.60 -28.82 -22.48
CA GLU A 584 -11.98 -30.09 -22.92
C GLU A 584 -10.47 -29.94 -23.07
N VAL A 585 -10.02 -28.81 -23.63
CA VAL A 585 -8.60 -28.48 -23.77
C VAL A 585 -7.92 -28.44 -22.39
N PHE A 586 -8.55 -27.84 -21.37
CA PHE A 586 -8.00 -27.83 -20.01
C PHE A 586 -7.92 -29.21 -19.37
N ALA A 587 -8.88 -30.11 -19.67
CA ALA A 587 -8.87 -31.48 -19.17
C ALA A 587 -7.71 -32.33 -19.75
N ALA A 588 -7.10 -31.88 -20.86
CA ALA A 588 -6.00 -32.53 -21.58
C ALA A 588 -4.73 -31.65 -21.64
N PRO A 589 -3.79 -31.76 -20.69
CA PRO A 589 -2.64 -30.85 -20.57
C PRO A 589 -1.71 -30.80 -21.78
N GLY A 590 -1.48 -31.95 -22.43
CA GLY A 590 -0.66 -32.00 -23.63
C GLY A 590 -1.29 -31.18 -24.76
N GLU A 591 -2.61 -31.20 -24.87
CA GLU A 591 -3.34 -30.37 -25.81
C GLU A 591 -3.36 -28.91 -25.37
N PHE A 592 -3.61 -28.61 -24.09
CA PHE A 592 -3.55 -27.26 -23.55
C PHE A 592 -2.20 -26.58 -23.83
N ARG A 593 -1.09 -27.29 -23.58
CA ARG A 593 0.25 -26.79 -23.88
C ARG A 593 0.44 -26.55 -25.36
N ARG A 594 0.05 -27.51 -26.22
CA ARG A 594 0.16 -27.40 -27.68
C ARG A 594 -0.63 -26.20 -28.24
N VAL A 595 -1.86 -26.01 -27.76
CA VAL A 595 -2.74 -24.92 -28.20
C VAL A 595 -2.21 -23.57 -27.74
N THR A 596 -1.71 -23.51 -26.50
CA THR A 596 -1.25 -22.25 -25.90
C THR A 596 0.23 -21.91 -26.14
N GLN A 597 0.98 -22.76 -26.85
CA GLN A 597 2.44 -22.60 -26.98
C GLN A 597 2.85 -21.33 -27.74
N LYS A 598 2.09 -20.94 -28.77
CA LYS A 598 2.36 -19.77 -29.60
C LYS A 598 1.45 -18.58 -29.27
N VAL A 599 0.15 -18.84 -29.16
CA VAL A 599 -0.88 -17.87 -28.81
C VAL A 599 -1.41 -18.27 -27.44
N GLY A 600 -1.47 -17.37 -26.45
CA GLY A 600 -1.97 -17.75 -25.11
C GLY A 600 -0.90 -18.19 -24.10
N ALA A 601 0.40 -18.20 -24.46
CA ALA A 601 1.47 -18.66 -23.57
C ALA A 601 1.54 -17.86 -22.27
N VAL A 602 1.34 -16.54 -22.36
CA VAL A 602 1.27 -15.63 -21.22
C VAL A 602 0.11 -16.01 -20.29
N GLN A 603 -1.08 -16.25 -20.86
CA GLN A 603 -2.26 -16.60 -20.08
C GLN A 603 -2.12 -17.95 -19.39
N ARG A 604 -1.46 -18.93 -20.04
CA ARG A 604 -1.10 -20.21 -19.41
C ARG A 604 -0.18 -19.97 -18.20
N GLU A 605 0.89 -19.21 -18.37
CA GLU A 605 1.85 -18.92 -17.29
C GLU A 605 1.20 -18.17 -16.12
N GLU A 606 0.37 -17.16 -16.41
CA GLU A 606 -0.43 -16.44 -15.41
C GLU A 606 -1.37 -17.38 -14.64
N LEU A 607 -2.04 -18.29 -15.35
CA LEU A 607 -2.95 -19.26 -14.75
C LEU A 607 -2.20 -20.21 -13.79
N PHE A 608 -1.03 -20.72 -14.19
CA PHE A 608 -0.17 -21.52 -13.33
C PHE A 608 0.26 -20.77 -12.06
N ALA A 609 0.64 -19.49 -12.19
CA ALA A 609 1.01 -18.66 -11.06
C ALA A 609 -0.18 -18.47 -10.08
N HIS A 610 -1.38 -18.25 -10.60
CA HIS A 610 -2.58 -18.13 -9.76
C HIS A 610 -2.95 -19.43 -9.05
N LEU A 611 -2.76 -20.59 -9.67
CA LEU A 611 -2.99 -21.88 -9.01
C LEU A 611 -1.95 -22.18 -7.94
N LEU A 612 -0.69 -21.78 -8.17
CA LEU A 612 0.35 -21.85 -7.16
C LEU A 612 0.01 -20.97 -5.95
N ASP A 613 -0.54 -19.77 -6.18
CA ASP A 613 -1.06 -18.90 -5.12
C ASP A 613 -2.22 -19.56 -4.35
N LEU A 614 -3.17 -20.20 -5.03
CA LEU A 614 -4.27 -20.92 -4.37
C LEU A 614 -3.74 -22.06 -3.48
N MET A 615 -2.73 -22.80 -3.95
CA MET A 615 -2.07 -23.85 -3.17
C MET A 615 -1.33 -23.25 -1.96
N TYR A 616 -0.62 -22.12 -2.15
CA TYR A 616 0.02 -21.40 -1.05
C TYR A 616 -1.00 -20.91 -0.01
N PHE A 617 -2.14 -20.37 -0.46
CA PHE A 617 -3.21 -19.97 0.44
C PHE A 617 -3.78 -21.15 1.22
N TRP A 618 -3.96 -22.29 0.57
CA TRP A 618 -4.47 -23.51 1.20
C TRP A 618 -3.61 -23.92 2.40
N PHE A 619 -2.28 -23.99 2.25
CA PHE A 619 -1.40 -24.46 3.33
C PHE A 619 -0.95 -23.38 4.32
N TYR A 620 -0.67 -22.16 3.85
CA TYR A 620 0.06 -21.16 4.63
C TYR A 620 -0.76 -19.94 5.06
N LYS A 621 -2.07 -19.94 4.81
CA LYS A 621 -2.94 -18.85 5.28
C LYS A 621 -4.00 -19.35 6.27
N SER A 622 -4.25 -18.56 7.30
CA SER A 622 -5.27 -18.82 8.33
C SER A 622 -6.67 -18.88 7.73
N THR A 623 -7.60 -19.65 8.31
CA THR A 623 -9.01 -19.80 7.88
C THR A 623 -9.28 -20.13 6.39
N SER A 624 -8.23 -20.51 5.65
CA SER A 624 -8.25 -20.65 4.20
C SER A 624 -9.21 -21.74 3.71
N HIS A 625 -9.14 -22.94 4.31
CA HIS A 625 -10.03 -24.08 4.01
C HIS A 625 -11.52 -23.74 4.15
N GLN A 626 -11.87 -23.01 5.22
CA GLN A 626 -13.26 -22.66 5.53
C GLN A 626 -13.80 -21.64 4.52
N VAL A 627 -12.98 -20.66 4.15
CA VAL A 627 -13.34 -19.65 3.16
C VAL A 627 -13.45 -20.27 1.77
N PHE A 628 -12.48 -21.08 1.36
CA PHE A 628 -12.53 -21.81 0.09
C PHE A 628 -13.83 -22.63 -0.02
N LYS A 629 -14.14 -23.46 0.99
CA LYS A 629 -15.40 -24.24 1.04
C LYS A 629 -16.64 -23.35 0.89
N SER A 630 -16.67 -22.20 1.55
CA SER A 630 -17.80 -21.27 1.49
C SER A 630 -17.95 -20.59 0.12
N LEU A 631 -16.85 -20.33 -0.58
CA LEU A 631 -16.85 -19.71 -1.90
C LEU A 631 -17.26 -20.72 -2.97
N ILE A 632 -16.68 -21.93 -2.95
CA ILE A 632 -17.10 -23.02 -3.83
C ILE A 632 -18.60 -23.30 -3.68
N ALA A 633 -19.14 -23.31 -2.45
CA ALA A 633 -20.57 -23.53 -2.24
C ALA A 633 -21.47 -22.48 -2.94
N LYS A 634 -20.97 -21.25 -3.12
CA LYS A 634 -21.70 -20.12 -3.75
C LYS A 634 -21.51 -20.02 -5.26
N MET A 635 -20.50 -20.69 -5.82
CA MET A 635 -20.23 -20.67 -7.26
C MET A 635 -21.33 -21.38 -8.05
N SER A 636 -21.57 -20.88 -9.27
CA SER A 636 -22.45 -21.53 -10.24
C SER A 636 -21.90 -22.90 -10.67
N PRO A 637 -22.75 -23.81 -11.19
CA PRO A 637 -22.29 -25.09 -11.73
C PRO A 637 -21.23 -24.92 -12.83
N GLN A 638 -21.38 -23.92 -13.69
CA GLN A 638 -20.43 -23.63 -14.78
C GLN A 638 -19.07 -23.16 -14.24
N GLU A 639 -19.07 -22.23 -13.27
CA GLU A 639 -17.84 -21.76 -12.62
C GLU A 639 -17.08 -22.92 -11.94
N LYS A 640 -17.81 -23.86 -11.32
CA LYS A 640 -17.23 -25.07 -10.71
C LYS A 640 -16.61 -25.99 -11.76
N GLN A 641 -17.27 -26.17 -12.90
CA GLN A 641 -16.74 -26.99 -14.01
C GLN A 641 -15.46 -26.38 -14.58
N VAL A 642 -15.46 -25.08 -14.86
CA VAL A 642 -14.27 -24.33 -15.31
C VAL A 642 -13.13 -24.50 -14.31
N LEU A 643 -13.41 -24.25 -13.03
CA LEU A 643 -12.39 -24.35 -11.99
C LEU A 643 -11.87 -25.78 -11.84
N ASN A 644 -12.73 -26.79 -11.96
CA ASN A 644 -12.32 -28.20 -11.97
C ASN A 644 -11.36 -28.51 -13.14
N ALA A 645 -11.76 -28.15 -14.37
CA ALA A 645 -10.96 -28.40 -15.57
C ALA A 645 -9.57 -27.74 -15.47
N ILE A 646 -9.52 -26.51 -14.95
CA ILE A 646 -8.26 -25.78 -14.72
C ILE A 646 -7.36 -26.50 -13.69
N HIS A 647 -7.94 -27.00 -12.58
CA HIS A 647 -7.18 -27.76 -11.58
C HIS A 647 -6.72 -29.11 -12.12
N GLU A 648 -7.52 -29.79 -12.94
CA GLU A 648 -7.14 -31.01 -13.66
C GLU A 648 -5.97 -30.75 -14.61
N GLY A 649 -6.07 -29.70 -15.43
CA GLY A 649 -5.00 -29.31 -16.34
C GLY A 649 -3.70 -29.05 -15.60
N PHE A 650 -3.74 -28.27 -14.53
CA PHE A 650 -2.57 -28.02 -13.67
C PHE A 650 -2.01 -29.28 -13.02
N PHE A 651 -2.87 -30.22 -12.63
CA PHE A 651 -2.42 -31.47 -12.01
C PHE A 651 -1.79 -32.44 -13.01
N LYS A 652 -2.46 -32.64 -14.15
CA LYS A 652 -2.00 -33.55 -15.19
C LYS A 652 -0.83 -32.93 -15.99
N SER A 653 -0.54 -31.63 -15.81
CA SER A 653 0.66 -30.99 -16.36
C SER A 653 1.94 -31.55 -15.72
N ASN A 654 2.96 -31.77 -16.53
CA ASN A 654 4.21 -32.38 -16.06
C ASN A 654 4.91 -31.50 -15.00
N PRO A 655 5.49 -32.08 -13.93
CA PRO A 655 6.27 -31.34 -12.94
C PRO A 655 7.40 -30.48 -13.53
N GLU A 656 7.94 -30.90 -14.68
CA GLU A 656 8.93 -30.15 -15.46
C GLU A 656 8.39 -28.81 -15.98
N GLU A 657 7.14 -28.75 -16.43
CA GLU A 657 6.51 -27.52 -16.91
C GLU A 657 6.28 -26.53 -15.76
N ALA A 658 5.85 -27.04 -14.60
CA ALA A 658 5.75 -26.20 -13.40
C ALA A 658 7.12 -25.65 -12.97
N ARG A 659 8.19 -26.45 -13.07
CA ARG A 659 9.57 -25.99 -12.77
C ARG A 659 10.05 -24.92 -13.75
N GLU A 660 9.81 -25.11 -15.05
CA GLU A 660 10.15 -24.15 -16.11
C GLU A 660 9.47 -22.80 -15.84
N ILE A 661 8.16 -22.82 -15.56
CA ILE A 661 7.38 -21.63 -15.25
C ILE A 661 7.87 -20.95 -13.96
N ILE A 662 8.10 -21.72 -12.88
CA ILE A 662 8.63 -21.19 -11.62
C ILE A 662 10.01 -20.54 -11.82
N HIS A 663 10.90 -21.17 -12.60
CA HIS A 663 12.21 -20.62 -12.92
C HIS A 663 12.12 -19.33 -13.75
N LYS A 664 11.22 -19.30 -14.74
CA LYS A 664 10.96 -18.12 -15.56
C LYS A 664 10.51 -16.91 -14.74
N PHE A 665 9.67 -17.13 -13.72
CA PHE A 665 9.17 -16.04 -12.87
C PHE A 665 10.14 -15.59 -11.76
N LEU A 666 10.90 -16.51 -11.16
CA LEU A 666 11.69 -16.24 -9.95
C LEU A 666 13.21 -16.26 -10.15
N GLY A 667 13.70 -16.69 -11.32
CA GLY A 667 15.12 -16.77 -11.63
C GLY A 667 15.91 -17.54 -10.56
N SER A 668 16.94 -16.88 -10.00
CA SER A 668 17.82 -17.44 -8.96
C SER A 668 17.13 -17.75 -7.63
N HIS A 669 15.91 -17.26 -7.39
CA HIS A 669 15.12 -17.53 -6.18
C HIS A 669 14.12 -18.69 -6.33
N SER A 670 14.15 -19.40 -7.47
CA SER A 670 13.20 -20.46 -7.81
C SER A 670 13.25 -21.69 -6.89
N ASN A 671 14.42 -22.05 -6.34
CA ASN A 671 14.63 -23.27 -5.55
C ASN A 671 13.60 -23.46 -4.42
N LYS A 672 13.39 -22.44 -3.58
CA LYS A 672 12.44 -22.51 -2.45
C LYS A 672 10.99 -22.72 -2.91
N CYS A 673 10.64 -22.14 -4.06
CA CYS A 673 9.31 -22.24 -4.63
C CYS A 673 9.07 -23.62 -5.26
N GLN A 674 10.10 -24.17 -5.91
CA GLN A 674 10.09 -25.53 -6.43
C GLN A 674 9.98 -26.56 -5.30
N ASP A 675 10.73 -26.40 -4.21
CA ASP A 675 10.62 -27.26 -3.02
C ASP A 675 9.19 -27.22 -2.46
N PHE A 676 8.63 -26.02 -2.31
CA PHE A 676 7.23 -25.85 -1.89
C PHE A 676 6.26 -26.57 -2.83
N TYR A 677 6.40 -26.42 -4.14
CA TYR A 677 5.54 -27.09 -5.12
C TYR A 677 5.65 -28.62 -5.00
N ASN A 678 6.86 -29.16 -5.03
CA ASN A 678 7.10 -30.60 -4.99
C ASN A 678 6.54 -31.25 -3.71
N GLU A 679 6.69 -30.60 -2.56
CA GLU A 679 6.20 -31.12 -1.28
C GLU A 679 4.67 -31.05 -1.12
N ASN A 680 4.02 -30.05 -1.73
CA ASN A 680 2.64 -29.69 -1.40
C ASN A 680 1.62 -30.00 -2.50
N PHE A 681 2.09 -30.23 -3.73
CA PHE A 681 1.23 -30.47 -4.89
C PHE A 681 0.34 -31.72 -4.74
N ARG A 682 0.89 -32.88 -4.37
CA ARG A 682 0.09 -34.12 -4.20
C ARG A 682 -0.94 -34.00 -3.07
N PRO A 683 -0.58 -33.51 -1.86
CA PRO A 683 -1.57 -33.27 -0.80
C PRO A 683 -2.65 -32.27 -1.19
N TYR A 684 -2.30 -31.21 -1.92
CA TYR A 684 -3.26 -30.21 -2.41
C TYR A 684 -4.28 -30.83 -3.35
N PHE A 685 -3.81 -31.58 -4.35
CA PHE A 685 -4.68 -32.24 -5.31
C PHE A 685 -5.67 -33.20 -4.64
N LYS A 686 -5.19 -34.02 -3.68
CA LYS A 686 -6.06 -34.91 -2.90
C LYS A 686 -7.14 -34.13 -2.13
N ALA A 687 -6.85 -32.92 -1.67
CA ALA A 687 -7.84 -32.07 -1.01
C ALA A 687 -8.85 -31.50 -2.01
N MET A 688 -8.42 -31.08 -3.20
CA MET A 688 -9.29 -30.53 -4.25
C MET A 688 -10.29 -31.57 -4.78
N LYS A 689 -9.92 -32.86 -4.83
CA LYS A 689 -10.85 -33.97 -5.17
C LYS A 689 -12.14 -33.99 -4.36
N LYS A 690 -12.09 -33.53 -3.11
CA LYS A 690 -13.28 -33.49 -2.23
C LYS A 690 -14.27 -32.40 -2.63
N PHE A 691 -13.83 -31.38 -3.35
CA PHE A 691 -14.66 -30.26 -3.80
C PHE A 691 -15.12 -30.43 -5.25
N PHE A 692 -14.35 -31.14 -6.06
CA PHE A 692 -14.63 -31.39 -7.47
C PHE A 692 -14.58 -32.91 -7.76
N PRO A 693 -15.71 -33.64 -7.56
CA PRO A 693 -15.79 -35.05 -7.94
C PRO A 693 -15.73 -35.14 -9.47
N GLY A 694 -14.62 -35.66 -10.00
CA GLY A 694 -14.29 -35.62 -11.44
C GLY A 694 -12.78 -35.66 -11.72
N LEU A 695 -11.95 -35.26 -10.75
CA LEU A 695 -10.47 -35.33 -10.77
C LEU A 695 -9.89 -36.77 -10.80
N GLU A 696 -10.64 -37.78 -11.24
CA GLU A 696 -10.18 -39.16 -11.39
C GLU A 696 -9.69 -39.44 -12.81
N THR A 697 -8.38 -39.65 -12.97
CA THR A 697 -7.77 -40.85 -13.58
C THR A 697 -6.25 -40.67 -13.71
N THR A 698 -5.54 -41.76 -13.35
CA THR A 698 -4.15 -42.16 -13.64
C THR A 698 -3.01 -41.19 -13.33
#